data_AF-A0A061IU42-F1
#
_entry.id   AF-A0A061IU42-F1
#
_cell.length_a   1.000
_cell.length_b   1.000
_cell.length_c   1.000
_cell.angle_alpha   90.00
_cell.angle_beta   90.00
_cell.angle_gamma   90.00
#
_symmetry.space_group_name_H-M   'P 1'
#
loop_
_entity.id
_entity.type
_entity.pdbx_description
1 polymer ?
#
loop_
_entity_poly.entity_id
_entity_poly.type
_entity_poly.pdbx_seq_one_letter_code
_entity_poly.pdbx_strand_id
1 'polypeptide(L)'
;MSAAVLAARACARTILWESLRLAAFRGAVPHVLFVVDRSPCALQKVLLEGYLQELDLVNGVSSGQGGGPLRVDLDPSALTPCYSAGLDRDWKVTYGVLPFCAASFLEEVRALQAFLRQCGSSVAAGDGIAGGRWSQEQMKSAFESLAPLLSPYGAADVLTGKDTGDSEEWRNTLLCVLPAGPSRELLGCILIQRNAFQNELEKYRLRLDLFNMGLRVAEHNHLECMSRTADALASGKDGGSRERCLEEDEIIYYMQSCSLQPHVAESMGRAIADSIDAWSWKRETVAADGGGGVPVDVVPPASFYESLSNAGLLSVYNAGVLQWEGSSSAANTRSASAGAAADGFAAALKISGPGAPLRIICHDGGVLSFEGGLEDCLLNTGYYAAAHTEERNCVRRHRQRFPGCGAGEAAKEGGEGEEHMALPSGDGEAEKRGRLKKKEYLAMLKLTGKRPAAGHASSPSDGNDDGVRRGGHDCGACVGSSIGGTFPVGEVISESFDLSKLNGTCSVFAYPSLFKEVTMSEPQPVTMHIEKGIVTDIGPNAPAELVELIGLVRQAEGACYVRELGIGLSPHVGRNRVVSDVTAFERQFGVHISLGQRHPLFVKQPGKRNADGSMAVRVEGPVLKRKAGKYHIDVFLDAARLEMGAFSVDFTKGVCAPPSPSSSLAVAVAAAAPMTCV
;
A
#
# COMPACT_ATOMS: atom_id res chain seq x y z
N MET A 1 24.22 -17.82 -2.66
CA MET A 1 23.23 -16.78 -2.32
C MET A 1 22.49 -17.22 -1.07
N SER A 2 22.46 -16.38 -0.02
CA SER A 2 21.77 -16.68 1.25
C SER A 2 20.23 -16.73 1.06
N ALA A 3 19.53 -17.36 2.00
CA ALA A 3 18.06 -17.42 2.00
C ALA A 3 17.44 -16.01 2.04
N ALA A 4 18.00 -15.10 2.83
CA ALA A 4 17.56 -13.71 2.91
C ALA A 4 17.68 -12.98 1.56
N VAL A 5 18.79 -13.11 0.83
CA VAL A 5 18.95 -12.44 -0.48
C VAL A 5 18.01 -13.07 -1.53
N LEU A 6 17.79 -14.38 -1.49
CA LEU A 6 16.81 -15.03 -2.36
C LEU A 6 15.39 -14.52 -2.10
N ALA A 7 15.00 -14.38 -0.82
CA ALA A 7 13.72 -13.80 -0.43
C ALA A 7 13.61 -12.33 -0.84
N ALA A 8 14.68 -11.54 -0.67
CA ALA A 8 14.75 -10.14 -1.09
C ALA A 8 14.53 -9.98 -2.60
N ARG A 9 15.11 -10.87 -3.41
CA ARG A 9 14.90 -10.87 -4.86
C ARG A 9 13.48 -11.25 -5.26
N ALA A 10 12.88 -12.22 -4.58
CA ALA A 10 11.47 -12.60 -4.80
C ALA A 10 10.52 -11.43 -4.45
N CYS A 11 10.80 -10.75 -3.33
CA CYS A 11 10.13 -9.52 -2.92
C CYS A 11 10.24 -8.44 -4.02
N ALA A 12 11.47 -8.14 -4.46
CA ALA A 12 11.73 -7.16 -5.50
C ALA A 12 11.02 -7.49 -6.82
N ARG A 13 11.06 -8.76 -7.26
CA ARG A 13 10.38 -9.21 -8.47
C ARG A 13 8.89 -8.93 -8.40
N THR A 14 8.26 -9.34 -7.31
CA THR A 14 6.82 -9.19 -7.08
C THR A 14 6.45 -7.70 -7.09
N ILE A 15 7.16 -6.88 -6.31
CA ILE A 15 6.84 -5.45 -6.19
C ILE A 15 7.08 -4.70 -7.50
N LEU A 16 8.25 -4.85 -8.13
CA LEU A 16 8.59 -4.11 -9.35
C LEU A 16 7.72 -4.50 -10.54
N TRP A 17 7.51 -5.80 -10.75
CA TRP A 17 6.99 -6.31 -12.03
C TRP A 17 5.53 -6.71 -11.97
N GLU A 18 5.00 -7.07 -10.81
CA GLU A 18 3.61 -7.51 -10.67
C GLU A 18 2.74 -6.48 -9.99
N SER A 19 3.17 -5.93 -8.85
CA SER A 19 2.41 -4.89 -8.15
C SER A 19 2.51 -3.55 -8.87
N LEU A 20 3.74 -3.03 -9.03
CA LEU A 20 3.97 -1.75 -9.68
C LEU A 20 3.99 -1.86 -11.20
N ARG A 21 4.10 -3.06 -11.78
CA ARG A 21 4.05 -3.33 -13.23
C ARG A 21 4.95 -2.45 -14.07
N LEU A 22 6.19 -2.21 -13.64
CA LEU A 22 7.11 -1.30 -14.34
C LEU A 22 7.38 -1.73 -15.79
N ALA A 23 7.42 -3.04 -16.06
CA ALA A 23 7.60 -3.59 -17.41
C ALA A 23 6.43 -3.28 -18.37
N ALA A 24 5.26 -2.89 -17.85
CA ALA A 24 4.12 -2.50 -18.68
C ALA A 24 4.27 -1.07 -19.24
N PHE A 25 5.18 -0.26 -18.70
CA PHE A 25 5.38 1.12 -19.15
C PHE A 25 6.13 1.20 -20.48
N ARG A 26 5.64 2.03 -21.40
CA ARG A 26 6.12 2.11 -22.80
C ARG A 26 6.41 3.54 -23.23
N GLY A 27 7.32 3.67 -24.18
CA GLY A 27 7.69 4.92 -24.85
C GLY A 27 8.81 5.72 -24.19
N ALA A 28 9.27 5.31 -23.01
CA ALA A 28 10.46 5.84 -22.37
C ALA A 28 11.09 4.77 -21.47
N VAL A 29 12.40 4.88 -21.24
CA VAL A 29 13.11 4.06 -20.27
C VAL A 29 12.69 4.50 -18.86
N PRO A 30 12.05 3.63 -18.06
CA PRO A 30 11.71 3.96 -16.69
C PRO A 30 12.96 4.10 -15.82
N HIS A 31 12.92 5.06 -14.92
CA HIS A 31 13.88 5.25 -13.84
C HIS A 31 13.19 4.99 -12.50
N VAL A 32 13.83 4.20 -11.63
CA VAL A 32 13.32 3.85 -10.29
C VAL A 32 14.28 4.37 -9.22
N LEU A 33 13.74 5.09 -8.25
CA LEU A 33 14.52 5.60 -7.12
C LEU A 33 14.35 4.69 -5.90
N PHE A 34 15.46 4.25 -5.32
CA PHE A 34 15.52 3.58 -4.02
C PHE A 34 15.91 4.59 -2.96
N VAL A 35 15.01 4.85 -2.03
CA VAL A 35 15.17 5.84 -0.97
C VAL A 35 15.39 5.09 0.32
N VAL A 36 16.58 5.21 0.88
CA VAL A 36 17.03 4.40 2.02
C VAL A 36 17.54 5.34 3.11
N ASP A 37 17.44 4.96 4.38
CA ASP A 37 18.05 5.73 5.47
C ASP A 37 19.55 5.92 5.24
N ARG A 38 20.09 7.05 5.74
CA ARG A 38 21.53 7.33 5.62
C ARG A 38 22.40 6.26 6.30
N SER A 39 21.92 5.71 7.40
CA SER A 39 22.51 4.59 8.14
C SER A 39 21.49 3.44 8.19
N PRO A 40 21.43 2.60 7.14
CA PRO A 40 20.42 1.56 7.03
C PRO A 40 20.66 0.42 8.04
N CYS A 41 19.57 -0.19 8.54
CA CYS A 41 19.65 -1.46 9.26
C CYS A 41 19.91 -2.64 8.29
N ALA A 42 20.24 -3.81 8.84
CA ALA A 42 20.52 -5.02 8.06
C ALA A 42 19.38 -5.38 7.11
N LEU A 43 18.12 -5.34 7.57
CA LEU A 43 16.96 -5.62 6.72
C LEU A 43 16.85 -4.66 5.52
N GLN A 44 17.12 -3.36 5.71
CA GLN A 44 17.12 -2.39 4.61
C GLN A 44 18.20 -2.69 3.58
N LYS A 45 19.41 -3.07 4.02
CA LYS A 45 20.53 -3.41 3.14
C LYS A 45 20.22 -4.64 2.30
N VAL A 46 19.64 -5.67 2.91
CA VAL A 46 19.27 -6.91 2.22
C VAL A 46 18.13 -6.67 1.22
N LEU A 47 17.11 -5.88 1.58
CA LEU A 47 16.05 -5.47 0.66
C LEU A 47 16.62 -4.70 -0.53
N LEU A 48 17.45 -3.70 -0.28
CA LEU A 48 18.10 -2.91 -1.33
C LEU A 48 18.88 -3.83 -2.27
N GLU A 49 19.71 -4.74 -1.75
CA GLU A 49 20.42 -5.71 -2.57
C GLU A 49 19.48 -6.55 -3.44
N GLY A 50 18.36 -7.04 -2.88
CA GLY A 50 17.36 -7.81 -3.64
C GLY A 50 16.81 -7.05 -4.86
N TYR A 51 16.45 -5.79 -4.67
CA TYR A 51 16.01 -4.90 -5.76
C TYR A 51 17.09 -4.69 -6.81
N LEU A 52 18.29 -4.42 -6.35
CA LEU A 52 19.47 -4.15 -7.14
C LEU A 52 19.84 -5.35 -8.02
N GLN A 53 19.85 -6.56 -7.48
CA GLN A 53 20.13 -7.79 -8.24
C GLN A 53 19.02 -8.13 -9.24
N GLU A 54 17.75 -7.86 -8.91
CA GLU A 54 16.63 -8.12 -9.84
C GLU A 54 16.65 -7.14 -11.03
N LEU A 55 17.00 -5.86 -10.80
CA LEU A 55 17.16 -4.88 -11.87
C LEU A 55 18.38 -5.19 -12.77
N ASP A 56 19.51 -5.57 -12.18
CA ASP A 56 20.69 -6.02 -12.93
C ASP A 56 20.33 -7.20 -13.86
N LEU A 57 19.59 -8.18 -13.34
CA LEU A 57 19.15 -9.34 -14.12
C LEU A 57 18.31 -8.93 -15.32
N VAL A 58 17.32 -8.06 -15.14
CA VAL A 58 16.45 -7.57 -16.22
C VAL A 58 17.23 -6.80 -17.28
N ASN A 59 18.25 -6.06 -16.86
CA ASN A 59 19.15 -5.31 -17.74
C ASN A 59 20.25 -6.17 -18.37
N GLY A 60 20.29 -7.48 -18.13
CA GLY A 60 21.29 -8.37 -18.71
C GLY A 60 22.71 -8.12 -18.19
N VAL A 61 22.84 -7.49 -17.02
CA VAL A 61 24.14 -7.34 -16.36
C VAL A 61 24.53 -8.71 -15.83
N SER A 62 25.64 -9.24 -16.34
CA SER A 62 26.26 -10.48 -15.84
C SER A 62 26.74 -10.26 -14.41
N SER A 63 25.83 -10.39 -13.45
CA SER A 63 26.22 -10.59 -12.06
C SER A 63 26.93 -11.94 -12.01
N GLY A 64 28.21 -11.96 -11.63
CA GLY A 64 28.88 -13.21 -11.28
C GLY A 64 27.97 -13.97 -10.32
N GLN A 65 27.59 -15.19 -10.70
CA GLN A 65 26.57 -16.02 -10.04
C GLN A 65 26.45 -15.77 -8.53
N GLY A 66 25.50 -14.93 -8.11
CA GLY A 66 24.92 -14.87 -6.75
C GLY A 66 25.85 -14.89 -5.54
N GLY A 67 27.09 -14.40 -5.66
CA GLY A 67 28.14 -14.53 -4.64
C GLY A 67 29.09 -13.34 -4.51
N GLY A 68 28.78 -12.20 -5.14
CA GLY A 68 29.51 -10.95 -4.88
C GLY A 68 29.16 -10.37 -3.50
N PRO A 69 30.02 -9.51 -2.93
CA PRO A 69 29.68 -8.78 -1.71
C PRO A 69 28.46 -7.89 -1.95
N LEU A 70 27.67 -7.67 -0.90
CA LEU A 70 26.54 -6.74 -0.94
C LEU A 70 27.03 -5.34 -1.31
N ARG A 71 26.23 -4.60 -2.08
CA ARG A 71 26.56 -3.21 -2.46
C ARG A 71 26.61 -2.26 -1.26
N VAL A 72 25.89 -2.59 -0.19
CA VAL A 72 26.02 -1.92 1.11
C VAL A 72 26.48 -2.97 2.12
N ASP A 73 27.64 -2.74 2.74
CA ASP A 73 28.23 -3.65 3.72
C ASP A 73 27.28 -3.87 4.91
N LEU A 74 27.23 -5.10 5.46
CA LEU A 74 26.39 -5.42 6.61
C LEU A 74 26.79 -4.67 7.88
N ASP A 75 28.00 -4.11 7.95
CA ASP A 75 28.48 -3.27 9.04
C ASP A 75 27.45 -2.19 9.38
N PRO A 76 26.89 -2.16 10.60
CA PRO A 76 25.87 -1.18 10.99
C PRO A 76 26.26 0.30 10.78
N SER A 77 27.56 0.59 10.65
CA SER A 77 28.09 1.93 10.36
C SER A 77 28.18 2.27 8.86
N ALA A 78 28.03 1.29 7.97
CA ALA A 78 28.07 1.49 6.53
C ALA A 78 26.94 2.42 6.08
N LEU A 79 27.30 3.52 5.44
CA LEU A 79 26.36 4.52 4.96
C LEU A 79 25.75 4.12 3.62
N THR A 80 24.51 4.55 3.38
CA THR A 80 23.87 4.40 2.08
C THR A 80 24.62 5.23 1.03
N PRO A 81 25.08 4.61 -0.08
CA PRO A 81 25.69 5.34 -1.19
C PRO A 81 24.62 6.14 -1.97
N CYS A 82 25.03 7.24 -2.60
CA CYS A 82 24.18 8.03 -3.51
C CYS A 82 24.71 7.88 -4.94
N TYR A 83 23.91 7.33 -5.85
CA TYR A 83 24.33 7.10 -7.25
C TYR A 83 23.15 6.74 -8.16
N SER A 84 23.38 6.76 -9.47
CA SER A 84 22.53 6.20 -10.52
C SER A 84 23.24 5.15 -11.36
N ALA A 85 22.49 4.22 -11.94
CA ALA A 85 23.01 3.15 -12.78
C ALA A 85 22.26 3.04 -14.11
N GLY A 86 23.01 2.78 -15.18
CA GLY A 86 22.48 2.56 -16.53
C GLY A 86 22.11 3.81 -17.32
N LEU A 87 22.45 5.00 -16.83
CA LEU A 87 22.14 6.26 -17.51
C LEU A 87 22.92 6.46 -18.83
N ASP A 88 24.10 5.87 -18.92
CA ASP A 88 25.02 5.84 -20.06
C ASP A 88 24.82 4.61 -20.97
N ARG A 89 23.90 3.70 -20.61
CA ARG A 89 23.71 2.40 -21.27
C ARG A 89 22.30 2.28 -21.85
N ASP A 90 22.14 1.35 -22.79
CA ASP A 90 20.84 0.96 -23.34
C ASP A 90 20.11 -0.04 -22.42
N TRP A 91 19.95 0.35 -21.15
CA TRP A 91 19.25 -0.45 -20.15
C TRP A 91 17.73 -0.36 -20.33
N LYS A 92 17.05 -1.47 -20.05
CA LYS A 92 15.58 -1.53 -20.08
C LYS A 92 14.97 -0.72 -18.94
N VAL A 93 15.63 -0.71 -17.78
CA VAL A 93 15.22 0.06 -16.60
C VAL A 93 16.47 0.65 -15.96
N THR A 94 16.47 1.95 -15.71
CA THR A 94 17.54 2.60 -14.94
C THR A 94 17.11 2.78 -13.50
N TYR A 95 18.06 2.96 -12.59
CA TYR A 95 17.73 3.19 -11.18
C TYR A 95 18.73 4.09 -10.50
N GLY A 96 18.31 4.67 -9.38
CA GLY A 96 19.17 5.42 -8.48
C GLY A 96 18.97 4.98 -7.04
N VAL A 97 20.03 5.11 -6.23
CA VAL A 97 19.99 4.93 -4.77
C VAL A 97 20.26 6.28 -4.16
N LEU A 98 19.40 6.69 -3.22
CA LEU A 98 19.43 8.00 -2.58
C LEU A 98 19.27 7.83 -1.05
N PRO A 99 20.23 8.32 -0.23
CA PRO A 99 19.99 8.46 1.20
C PRO A 99 18.90 9.51 1.46
N PHE A 100 17.90 9.16 2.26
CA PHE A 100 16.78 10.04 2.56
C PHE A 100 17.23 11.32 3.28
N CYS A 101 16.81 12.48 2.76
CA CYS A 101 17.03 13.79 3.36
C CYS A 101 15.72 14.58 3.40
N ALA A 102 15.09 14.65 4.58
CA ALA A 102 13.79 15.30 4.76
C ALA A 102 13.72 16.75 4.24
N ALA A 103 14.81 17.50 4.32
CA ALA A 103 14.85 18.92 3.95
C ALA A 103 14.75 19.16 2.43
N SER A 104 15.25 18.24 1.61
CA SER A 104 15.41 18.43 0.16
C SER A 104 14.75 17.33 -0.69
N PHE A 105 14.32 16.21 -0.10
CA PHE A 105 13.87 15.03 -0.84
C PHE A 105 12.83 15.32 -1.93
N LEU A 106 11.72 15.99 -1.60
CA LEU A 106 10.68 16.27 -2.60
C LEU A 106 11.15 17.24 -3.69
N GLU A 107 12.06 18.16 -3.37
CA GLU A 107 12.62 19.09 -4.36
C GLU A 107 13.58 18.37 -5.30
N GLU A 108 14.45 17.50 -4.78
CA GLU A 108 15.36 16.66 -5.54
C GLU A 108 14.61 15.70 -6.48
N VAL A 109 13.55 15.04 -5.99
CA VAL A 109 12.73 14.12 -6.81
C VAL A 109 12.01 14.89 -7.92
N ARG A 110 11.50 16.10 -7.65
CA ARG A 110 10.89 16.96 -8.69
C ARG A 110 11.91 17.42 -9.72
N ALA A 111 13.09 17.87 -9.28
CA ALA A 111 14.17 18.28 -10.15
C ALA A 111 14.64 17.11 -11.04
N LEU A 112 14.83 15.92 -10.46
CA LEU A 112 15.19 14.71 -11.20
C LEU A 112 14.12 14.34 -12.22
N GLN A 113 12.84 14.35 -11.86
CA GLN A 113 11.75 14.06 -12.79
C GLN A 113 11.74 15.05 -13.96
N ALA A 114 11.87 16.35 -13.67
CA ALA A 114 11.93 17.40 -14.68
C ALA A 114 13.13 17.20 -15.62
N PHE A 115 14.31 16.92 -15.07
CA PHE A 115 15.53 16.65 -15.83
C PHE A 115 15.39 15.42 -16.74
N LEU A 116 14.92 14.28 -16.21
CA LEU A 116 14.75 13.05 -17.01
C LEU A 116 13.75 13.22 -18.16
N ARG A 117 12.74 14.08 -17.99
CA ARG A 117 11.78 14.40 -19.05
C ARG A 117 12.38 15.21 -20.20
N GLN A 118 13.54 15.83 -19.99
CA GLN A 118 14.31 16.58 -21.00
C GLN A 118 15.36 15.70 -21.68
N CYS A 119 15.61 14.50 -21.18
CA CYS A 119 16.44 13.50 -21.84
C CYS A 119 15.74 12.91 -23.08
N GLY A 120 16.54 12.54 -24.07
CA GLY A 120 16.08 11.91 -25.29
C GLY A 120 16.14 12.79 -26.54
N SER A 121 16.38 12.15 -27.69
CA SER A 121 16.38 12.83 -28.99
C SER A 121 14.96 13.24 -29.41
N SER A 122 14.80 14.49 -29.86
CA SER A 122 13.53 15.04 -30.32
C SER A 122 13.17 14.45 -31.69
N VAL A 123 12.62 13.24 -31.70
CA VAL A 123 12.10 12.61 -32.93
C VAL A 123 10.66 12.16 -32.70
N ALA A 124 9.80 13.15 -32.47
CA ALA A 124 8.41 13.22 -32.96
C ALA A 124 7.73 14.42 -32.31
N ALA A 125 7.59 15.51 -33.08
CA ALA A 125 6.64 16.56 -32.78
C ALA A 125 5.25 15.93 -32.63
N GLY A 126 4.79 15.75 -31.40
CA GLY A 126 3.58 15.01 -31.04
C GLY A 126 3.49 14.71 -29.54
N ASP A 127 4.64 14.69 -28.86
CA ASP A 127 4.70 14.68 -27.40
C ASP A 127 4.48 16.10 -26.88
N GLY A 128 3.28 16.35 -26.36
CA GLY A 128 2.91 17.57 -25.66
C GLY A 128 3.69 17.72 -24.34
N ILE A 129 5.00 17.93 -24.42
CA ILE A 129 5.79 18.46 -23.32
C ILE A 129 5.28 19.90 -23.13
N ALA A 130 4.39 20.08 -22.15
CA ALA A 130 3.97 21.39 -21.71
C ALA A 130 5.18 22.06 -21.03
N GLY A 131 5.92 22.86 -21.80
CA GLY A 131 7.22 23.44 -21.44
C GLY A 131 8.27 23.02 -22.46
N GLY A 132 8.70 23.93 -23.33
CA GLY A 132 9.66 23.63 -24.41
C GLY A 132 10.97 22.97 -23.94
N ARG A 133 11.74 22.44 -24.90
CA ARG A 133 13.05 21.83 -24.63
C ARG A 133 13.96 22.83 -23.94
N TRP A 134 14.64 22.40 -22.87
CA TRP A 134 15.61 23.24 -22.17
C TRP A 134 16.77 23.66 -23.08
N SER A 135 17.32 24.86 -22.86
CA SER A 135 18.58 25.28 -23.47
C SER A 135 19.74 24.40 -22.97
N GLN A 136 20.87 24.41 -23.68
CA GLN A 136 22.06 23.68 -23.21
C GLN A 136 22.54 24.16 -21.84
N GLU A 137 22.46 25.46 -21.57
CA GLU A 137 22.82 26.06 -20.29
C GLU A 137 21.88 25.62 -19.16
N GLN A 138 20.57 25.59 -19.42
CA GLN A 138 19.57 25.10 -18.47
C GLN A 138 19.78 23.61 -18.16
N MET A 139 20.00 22.79 -19.19
CA MET A 139 20.29 21.37 -19.05
C MET A 139 21.56 21.13 -18.22
N LYS A 140 22.63 21.89 -18.50
CA LYS A 140 23.87 21.82 -17.75
C LYS A 140 23.68 22.25 -16.30
N SER A 141 23.01 23.36 -16.04
CA SER A 141 22.75 23.85 -14.68
C SER A 141 21.93 22.85 -13.86
N ALA A 142 20.89 22.25 -14.46
CA ALA A 142 20.09 21.23 -13.80
C ALA A 142 20.91 19.96 -13.53
N PHE A 143 21.73 19.53 -14.49
CA PHE A 143 22.64 18.40 -14.32
C PHE A 143 23.60 18.63 -13.15
N GLU A 144 24.26 19.80 -13.07
CA GLU A 144 25.19 20.10 -11.98
C GLU A 144 24.50 20.05 -10.60
N SER A 145 23.27 20.58 -10.50
CA SER A 145 22.50 20.50 -9.25
C SER A 145 22.11 19.07 -8.85
N LEU A 146 21.99 18.17 -9.83
CA LEU A 146 21.63 16.77 -9.65
C LEU A 146 22.85 15.82 -9.71
N ALA A 147 24.07 16.35 -9.88
CA ALA A 147 25.27 15.56 -10.10
C ALA A 147 25.49 14.47 -9.04
N PRO A 148 25.26 14.70 -7.72
CA PRO A 148 25.38 13.64 -6.72
C PRO A 148 24.46 12.45 -7.00
N LEU A 149 23.22 12.71 -7.41
CA LEU A 149 22.20 11.69 -7.70
C LEU A 149 22.44 10.99 -9.03
N LEU A 150 22.99 11.69 -10.02
CA LEU A 150 23.27 11.16 -11.36
C LEU A 150 24.62 10.43 -11.46
N SER A 151 25.49 10.58 -10.46
CA SER A 151 26.83 9.98 -10.46
C SER A 151 26.79 8.46 -10.55
N PRO A 152 27.71 7.81 -11.30
CA PRO A 152 27.76 6.35 -11.36
C PRO A 152 28.23 5.76 -10.02
N TYR A 153 27.88 4.49 -9.77
CA TYR A 153 28.32 3.80 -8.56
C TYR A 153 29.86 3.79 -8.45
N GLY A 154 30.39 4.10 -7.27
CA GLY A 154 31.82 4.18 -7.02
C GLY A 154 32.48 5.52 -7.43
N ALA A 155 31.76 6.43 -8.09
CA ALA A 155 32.29 7.77 -8.40
C ALA A 155 32.58 8.60 -7.14
N ALA A 156 31.87 8.33 -6.03
CA ALA A 156 32.06 9.02 -4.76
C ALA A 156 33.28 8.53 -3.95
N ASP A 157 33.84 7.34 -4.22
CA ASP A 157 35.11 6.91 -3.60
C ASP A 157 36.29 7.81 -4.04
N VAL A 158 36.10 8.58 -5.11
CA VAL A 158 37.03 9.64 -5.56
C VAL A 158 37.08 10.83 -4.58
N LEU A 159 36.05 11.02 -3.73
CA LEU A 159 36.05 12.07 -2.68
C LEU A 159 36.93 11.71 -1.47
N THR A 160 37.46 10.48 -1.39
CA THR A 160 38.40 10.06 -0.33
C THR A 160 39.89 10.28 -0.69
N GLY A 161 40.17 10.95 -1.81
CA GLY A 161 41.51 11.49 -2.08
C GLY A 161 42.48 10.56 -2.81
N LYS A 162 41.99 9.57 -3.57
CA LYS A 162 42.80 8.95 -4.64
C LYS A 162 42.42 9.60 -5.97
N ASP A 163 43.19 10.62 -6.36
CA ASP A 163 43.17 11.21 -7.69
C ASP A 163 43.43 10.12 -8.74
N THR A 164 42.36 9.67 -9.36
CA THR A 164 42.39 9.05 -10.68
C THR A 164 41.67 10.04 -11.58
N GLY A 165 42.24 10.38 -12.73
CA GLY A 165 41.78 11.48 -13.62
C GLY A 165 40.36 11.37 -14.19
N ASP A 166 39.53 10.46 -13.67
CA ASP A 166 38.16 10.12 -14.09
C ASP A 166 37.06 11.02 -13.48
N SER A 167 37.41 11.94 -12.56
CA SER A 167 36.45 12.72 -11.75
C SER A 167 35.44 13.54 -12.56
N GLU A 168 35.79 13.95 -13.80
CA GLU A 168 34.93 14.74 -14.69
C GLU A 168 34.48 14.00 -15.97
N GLU A 169 35.07 12.86 -16.30
CA GLU A 169 34.82 12.17 -17.58
C GLU A 169 33.38 11.65 -17.67
N TRP A 170 32.85 11.11 -16.57
CA TRP A 170 31.48 10.65 -16.49
C TRP A 170 30.47 11.79 -16.65
N ARG A 171 30.79 13.01 -16.15
CA ARG A 171 29.91 14.19 -16.28
C ARG A 171 29.75 14.57 -17.73
N ASN A 172 30.87 14.72 -18.44
CA ASN A 172 30.88 15.05 -19.85
C ASN A 172 30.18 13.97 -20.68
N THR A 173 30.43 12.70 -20.35
CA THR A 173 29.77 11.56 -21.00
C THR A 173 28.25 11.62 -20.85
N LEU A 174 27.74 11.76 -19.62
CA LEU A 174 26.30 11.81 -19.37
C LEU A 174 25.64 13.06 -19.95
N LEU A 175 26.28 14.23 -19.86
CA LEU A 175 25.80 15.47 -20.48
C LEU A 175 25.65 15.36 -22.00
N CYS A 176 26.49 14.55 -22.66
CA CYS A 176 26.36 14.25 -24.09
C CYS A 176 25.34 13.16 -24.39
N VAL A 177 25.35 12.06 -23.64
CA VAL A 177 24.54 10.85 -23.92
C VAL A 177 23.07 11.07 -23.57
N LEU A 178 22.75 11.70 -22.44
CA LEU A 178 21.37 11.82 -21.96
C LEU A 178 20.45 12.64 -22.89
N PRO A 179 20.86 13.79 -23.44
CA PRO A 179 20.05 14.53 -24.40
C PRO A 179 19.92 13.85 -25.78
N ALA A 180 20.87 13.00 -26.15
CA ALA A 180 20.91 12.32 -27.46
C ALA A 180 20.27 10.93 -27.44
N GLY A 181 20.22 10.27 -26.28
CA GLY A 181 19.78 8.91 -26.09
C GLY A 181 18.25 8.71 -26.12
N PRO A 182 17.72 7.68 -25.44
CA PRO A 182 16.28 7.43 -25.36
C PRO A 182 15.58 8.40 -24.40
N SER A 183 14.28 8.61 -24.60
CA SER A 183 13.43 9.30 -23.62
C SER A 183 13.41 8.54 -22.29
N ARG A 184 13.35 9.29 -21.19
CA ARG A 184 13.34 8.74 -19.82
C ARG A 184 12.16 9.26 -19.01
N GLU A 185 11.74 8.49 -18.00
CA GLU A 185 10.71 8.92 -17.06
C GLU A 185 11.02 8.41 -15.66
N LEU A 186 11.03 9.29 -14.66
CA LEU A 186 11.00 8.85 -13.27
C LEU A 186 9.63 8.21 -13.00
N LEU A 187 9.59 6.90 -12.86
CA LEU A 187 8.35 6.14 -12.79
C LEU A 187 8.10 5.55 -11.40
N GLY A 188 9.16 5.13 -10.71
CA GLY A 188 9.06 4.42 -9.43
C GLY A 188 9.83 5.10 -8.31
N CYS A 189 9.27 5.04 -7.10
CA CYS A 189 9.95 5.44 -5.87
C CYS A 189 9.71 4.36 -4.80
N ILE A 190 10.77 3.68 -4.39
CA ILE A 190 10.75 2.60 -3.41
C ILE A 190 11.36 3.14 -2.12
N LEU A 191 10.52 3.35 -1.11
CA LEU A 191 10.91 3.84 0.20
C LEU A 191 11.24 2.63 1.07
N ILE A 192 12.51 2.49 1.48
CA ILE A 192 13.01 1.39 2.30
C ILE A 192 13.44 2.00 3.64
N GLN A 193 12.57 1.96 4.63
CA GLN A 193 12.63 2.85 5.79
C GLN A 193 12.84 2.08 7.09
N ARG A 194 13.78 2.56 7.90
CA ARG A 194 14.02 2.07 9.26
C ARG A 194 12.79 2.30 10.14
N ASN A 195 12.26 3.52 10.07
CA ASN A 195 11.01 3.96 10.70
C ASN A 195 10.11 4.62 9.65
N ALA A 196 8.80 4.69 9.89
CA ALA A 196 7.93 5.42 8.97
C ALA A 196 8.35 6.90 8.88
N PHE A 197 8.67 7.39 7.67
CA PHE A 197 9.06 8.79 7.45
C PHE A 197 7.97 9.79 7.89
N GLN A 198 6.73 9.35 8.08
CA GLN A 198 5.65 10.18 8.64
C GLN A 198 5.95 10.71 10.05
N ASN A 199 6.69 9.94 10.86
CA ASN A 199 7.11 10.38 12.20
C ASN A 199 8.22 11.44 12.14
N GLU A 200 9.02 11.44 11.07
CA GLU A 200 10.08 12.44 10.82
C GLU A 200 9.56 13.66 10.05
N LEU A 201 8.39 13.53 9.44
CA LEU A 201 7.76 14.52 8.58
C LEU A 201 6.37 14.90 9.11
N GLU A 202 6.30 15.55 10.28
CA GLU A 202 5.05 16.10 10.85
C GLU A 202 4.26 17.01 9.88
N LYS A 203 4.86 17.40 8.75
CA LYS A 203 4.31 18.35 7.75
C LYS A 203 3.97 17.74 6.39
N TYR A 204 4.41 16.53 6.05
CA TYR A 204 4.32 16.03 4.66
C TYR A 204 3.58 14.70 4.54
N ARG A 205 2.56 14.68 3.68
CA ARG A 205 1.89 13.46 3.22
C ARG A 205 2.72 12.86 2.07
N LEU A 206 3.94 12.43 2.38
CA LEU A 206 4.97 12.13 1.37
C LEU A 206 4.48 11.25 0.21
N ARG A 207 3.79 10.15 0.50
CA ARG A 207 3.23 9.26 -0.54
C ARG A 207 2.23 9.96 -1.45
N LEU A 208 1.36 10.82 -0.91
CA LEU A 208 0.40 11.59 -1.71
C LEU A 208 1.12 12.57 -2.64
N ASP A 209 2.20 13.21 -2.17
CA ASP A 209 3.00 14.08 -3.03
C ASP A 209 3.67 13.29 -4.16
N LEU A 210 4.22 12.11 -3.87
CA LEU A 210 4.79 11.23 -4.90
C LEU A 210 3.73 10.73 -5.89
N PHE A 211 2.53 10.35 -5.43
CA PHE A 211 1.41 9.97 -6.30
C PHE A 211 0.92 11.14 -7.17
N ASN A 212 0.88 12.35 -6.62
CA ASN A 212 0.54 13.57 -7.37
C ASN A 212 1.56 13.88 -8.47
N MET A 213 2.81 13.41 -8.31
CA MET A 213 3.84 13.47 -9.36
C MET A 213 3.71 12.34 -10.40
N GLY A 214 2.73 11.45 -10.25
CA GLY A 214 2.49 10.31 -11.12
C GLY A 214 3.31 9.06 -10.77
N LEU A 215 4.16 9.12 -9.75
CA LEU A 215 5.07 8.04 -9.38
C LEU A 215 4.31 6.82 -8.85
N ARG A 216 4.87 5.64 -9.13
CA ARG A 216 4.46 4.36 -8.54
C ARG A 216 5.28 4.17 -7.26
N VAL A 217 4.63 3.91 -6.13
CA VAL A 217 5.29 4.01 -4.82
C VAL A 217 5.17 2.70 -4.06
N ALA A 218 6.29 2.12 -3.63
CA ALA A 218 6.28 1.06 -2.62
C ALA A 218 6.94 1.58 -1.34
N GLU A 219 6.36 1.27 -0.19
CA GLU A 219 6.88 1.66 1.12
C GLU A 219 7.08 0.42 1.98
N HIS A 220 8.34 0.17 2.36
CA HIS A 220 8.73 -0.74 3.43
C HIS A 220 9.00 0.10 4.68
N ASN A 221 8.11 0.05 5.66
CA ASN A 221 8.19 0.84 6.88
C ASN A 221 8.55 -0.03 8.10
N HIS A 222 8.97 0.63 9.18
CA HIS A 222 9.22 0.01 10.50
C HIS A 222 10.21 -1.16 10.47
N LEU A 223 11.18 -1.16 9.54
CA LEU A 223 12.13 -2.25 9.38
C LEU A 223 13.07 -2.41 10.58
N GLU A 224 13.21 -1.39 11.43
CA GLU A 224 14.07 -1.44 12.63
C GLU A 224 13.66 -2.51 13.62
N CYS A 225 12.38 -2.59 13.98
CA CYS A 225 11.94 -3.54 15.01
C CYS A 225 12.17 -4.98 14.58
N MET A 226 12.02 -5.26 13.27
CA MET A 226 12.27 -6.57 12.66
C MET A 226 13.74 -6.85 12.35
N SER A 227 14.63 -5.86 12.47
CA SER A 227 16.06 -5.99 12.14
C SER A 227 16.94 -6.12 13.36
N ARG A 228 16.42 -5.99 14.59
CA ARG A 228 17.25 -5.90 15.82
C ARG A 228 18.20 -7.07 16.00
N THR A 229 17.72 -8.30 15.85
CA THR A 229 18.55 -9.50 15.97
C THR A 229 19.57 -9.57 14.84
N ALA A 230 19.16 -9.27 13.61
CA ALA A 230 20.04 -9.22 12.45
C ALA A 230 21.14 -8.15 12.60
N ASP A 231 20.82 -6.98 13.15
CA ASP A 231 21.78 -5.89 13.41
C ASP A 231 22.77 -6.26 14.50
N ALA A 232 22.31 -6.93 15.56
CA ALA A 232 23.18 -7.44 16.63
C ALA A 232 24.20 -8.43 16.05
N LEU A 233 23.76 -9.39 15.23
CA LEU A 233 24.62 -10.36 14.54
C LEU A 233 25.60 -9.67 13.57
N ALA A 234 25.11 -8.72 12.76
CA ALA A 234 25.93 -7.99 11.79
C ALA A 234 27.01 -7.13 12.43
N SER A 235 26.81 -6.69 13.69
CA SER A 235 27.81 -5.92 14.44
C SER A 235 29.06 -6.74 14.79
N GLY A 236 29.01 -8.07 14.71
CA GLY A 236 30.13 -8.96 15.01
C GLY A 236 30.56 -8.99 16.48
N LYS A 237 29.79 -8.36 17.39
CA LYS A 237 30.09 -8.28 18.83
C LYS A 237 30.10 -9.66 19.52
N ASP A 238 29.47 -10.66 18.91
CA ASP A 238 29.36 -12.02 19.45
C ASP A 238 30.43 -12.99 18.91
N GLY A 239 31.45 -12.50 18.19
CA GLY A 239 32.55 -13.32 17.67
C GLY A 239 32.19 -14.27 16.51
N GLY A 240 30.98 -14.14 15.95
CA GLY A 240 30.52 -14.88 14.76
C GLY A 240 30.73 -14.14 13.43
N SER A 241 30.48 -14.83 12.31
CA SER A 241 30.50 -14.24 10.96
C SER A 241 29.34 -13.24 10.81
N ARG A 242 29.61 -12.04 10.29
CA ARG A 242 28.59 -10.99 10.05
C ARG A 242 27.44 -11.48 9.17
N GLU A 243 27.72 -12.44 8.31
CA GLU A 243 26.81 -13.09 7.36
C GLU A 243 25.71 -13.91 8.05
N ARG A 244 25.84 -14.25 9.34
CA ARG A 244 24.78 -14.94 10.09
C ARG A 244 23.48 -14.15 10.14
N CYS A 245 23.53 -12.82 10.03
CA CYS A 245 22.31 -12.02 9.94
C CYS A 245 21.48 -12.35 8.69
N LEU A 246 22.07 -12.94 7.65
CA LEU A 246 21.36 -13.36 6.43
C LEU A 246 20.60 -14.68 6.58
N GLU A 247 20.68 -15.30 7.76
CA GLU A 247 19.95 -16.51 8.16
C GLU A 247 18.84 -16.19 9.16
N GLU A 248 18.67 -14.92 9.55
CA GLU A 248 17.60 -14.53 10.48
C GLU A 248 16.21 -14.77 9.88
N ASP A 249 15.39 -15.47 10.65
CA ASP A 249 14.08 -15.94 10.22
C ASP A 249 13.13 -14.76 10.00
N GLU A 250 13.15 -13.77 10.89
CA GLU A 250 12.24 -12.63 10.83
C GLU A 250 12.42 -11.79 9.56
N ILE A 251 13.67 -11.54 9.15
CA ILE A 251 13.94 -10.82 7.90
C ILE A 251 13.46 -11.64 6.68
N ILE A 252 13.62 -12.97 6.73
CA ILE A 252 13.18 -13.88 5.67
C ILE A 252 11.64 -13.88 5.60
N TYR A 253 10.94 -14.01 6.73
CA TYR A 253 9.48 -13.99 6.79
C TYR A 253 8.90 -12.68 6.28
N TYR A 254 9.47 -11.54 6.65
CA TYR A 254 9.07 -10.23 6.12
C TYR A 254 9.17 -10.18 4.58
N MET A 255 10.32 -10.57 4.03
CA MET A 255 10.55 -10.53 2.58
C MET A 255 9.69 -11.54 1.82
N GLN A 256 9.48 -12.74 2.38
CA GLN A 256 8.55 -13.71 1.82
C GLN A 256 7.11 -13.20 1.83
N SER A 257 6.68 -12.52 2.90
CA SER A 257 5.36 -11.87 2.95
C SER A 257 5.19 -10.83 1.84
N CYS A 258 6.22 -10.02 1.58
CA CYS A 258 6.24 -9.07 0.47
C CYS A 258 6.26 -9.73 -0.92
N SER A 259 6.55 -11.04 -0.99
CA SER A 259 6.57 -11.82 -2.23
C SER A 259 5.21 -12.44 -2.56
N LEU A 260 4.18 -12.21 -1.73
CA LEU A 260 2.82 -12.65 -2.03
C LEU A 260 2.35 -11.99 -3.33
N GLN A 261 2.06 -12.83 -4.31
CA GLN A 261 1.72 -12.42 -5.67
C GLN A 261 0.38 -11.65 -5.67
N PRO A 262 0.30 -10.43 -6.22
CA PRO A 262 -0.90 -9.60 -6.16
C PRO A 262 -2.15 -10.26 -6.73
N HIS A 263 -2.01 -11.01 -7.82
CA HIS A 263 -3.14 -11.70 -8.45
C HIS A 263 -3.68 -12.86 -7.60
N VAL A 264 -2.82 -13.50 -6.79
CA VAL A 264 -3.24 -14.53 -5.84
C VAL A 264 -3.98 -13.91 -4.67
N ALA A 265 -3.41 -12.85 -4.08
CA ALA A 265 -4.03 -12.09 -3.00
C ALA A 265 -5.38 -11.48 -3.43
N GLU A 266 -5.45 -10.92 -4.64
CA GLU A 266 -6.68 -10.36 -5.20
C GLU A 266 -7.74 -11.43 -5.44
N SER A 267 -7.36 -12.58 -6.01
CA SER A 267 -8.29 -13.69 -6.24
C SER A 267 -8.91 -14.19 -4.95
N MET A 268 -8.09 -14.40 -3.91
CA MET A 268 -8.55 -14.85 -2.59
C MET A 268 -9.38 -13.77 -1.90
N GLY A 269 -8.85 -12.54 -1.83
CA GLY A 269 -9.47 -11.42 -1.15
C GLY A 269 -10.81 -11.01 -1.77
N ARG A 270 -10.92 -11.00 -3.09
CA ARG A 270 -12.16 -10.69 -3.82
C ARG A 270 -13.24 -11.75 -3.58
N ALA A 271 -12.86 -13.04 -3.60
CA ALA A 271 -13.78 -14.13 -3.29
C ALA A 271 -14.35 -14.01 -1.87
N ILE A 272 -13.51 -13.66 -0.89
CA ILE A 272 -13.95 -13.42 0.49
C ILE A 272 -14.86 -12.19 0.57
N ALA A 273 -14.41 -11.05 0.03
CA ALA A 273 -15.14 -9.78 0.07
C ALA A 273 -16.54 -9.88 -0.56
N ASP A 274 -16.63 -10.41 -1.77
CA ASP A 274 -17.90 -10.53 -2.49
C ASP A 274 -18.83 -11.53 -1.80
N SER A 275 -18.28 -12.59 -1.19
CA SER A 275 -19.08 -13.55 -0.42
C SER A 275 -19.64 -12.93 0.86
N ILE A 276 -18.85 -12.10 1.56
CA ILE A 276 -19.31 -11.35 2.73
C ILE A 276 -20.41 -10.36 2.32
N ASP A 277 -20.23 -9.58 1.25
CA ASP A 277 -21.26 -8.63 0.79
C ASP A 277 -22.56 -9.33 0.37
N ALA A 278 -22.44 -10.46 -0.35
CA ALA A 278 -23.60 -11.25 -0.77
C ALA A 278 -24.45 -11.72 0.43
N TRP A 279 -23.81 -12.07 1.54
CA TRP A 279 -24.49 -12.52 2.76
C TRP A 279 -24.79 -11.41 3.77
N SER A 280 -24.21 -10.21 3.64
CA SER A 280 -24.35 -9.11 4.60
C SER A 280 -25.77 -8.55 4.70
N TRP A 281 -26.54 -8.63 3.62
CA TRP A 281 -27.86 -8.00 3.49
C TRP A 281 -28.90 -8.97 2.95
N LYS A 282 -30.08 -9.07 3.59
CA LYS A 282 -31.26 -9.72 3.00
C LYS A 282 -31.79 -8.84 1.88
N ARG A 283 -32.03 -9.44 0.71
CA ARG A 283 -32.51 -8.74 -0.48
C ARG A 283 -33.79 -9.38 -0.99
N GLU A 284 -34.70 -8.53 -1.45
CA GLU A 284 -35.98 -8.90 -2.05
C GLU A 284 -36.14 -8.20 -3.41
N THR A 285 -36.80 -8.86 -4.36
CA THR A 285 -37.15 -8.25 -5.66
C THR A 285 -38.36 -7.34 -5.50
N VAL A 286 -38.31 -6.11 -6.03
CA VAL A 286 -39.48 -5.23 -6.03
C VAL A 286 -40.41 -5.60 -7.19
N ALA A 287 -41.66 -5.98 -6.90
CA ALA A 287 -42.68 -6.19 -7.91
C ALA A 287 -43.10 -4.85 -8.55
N ALA A 288 -43.40 -4.85 -9.86
CA ALA A 288 -43.73 -3.65 -10.62
C ALA A 288 -45.02 -2.94 -10.15
N ASP A 289 -45.86 -3.61 -9.36
CA ASP A 289 -47.14 -3.13 -8.81
C ASP A 289 -47.07 -2.70 -7.34
N GLY A 290 -45.88 -2.75 -6.70
CA GLY A 290 -45.71 -2.42 -5.28
C GLY A 290 -46.14 -3.54 -4.32
N GLY A 291 -46.41 -4.75 -4.82
CA GLY A 291 -46.59 -5.95 -4.00
C GLY A 291 -45.32 -6.39 -3.27
N GLY A 292 -45.48 -7.21 -2.22
CA GLY A 292 -44.38 -7.73 -1.41
C GLY A 292 -43.37 -8.51 -2.25
N GLY A 293 -42.09 -8.25 -2.04
CA GLY A 293 -41.01 -8.84 -2.83
C GLY A 293 -40.71 -10.30 -2.46
N VAL A 294 -40.16 -11.05 -3.42
CA VAL A 294 -39.68 -12.41 -3.17
C VAL A 294 -38.25 -12.35 -2.64
N PRO A 295 -37.91 -13.05 -1.53
CA PRO A 295 -36.53 -13.16 -1.06
C PRO A 295 -35.62 -13.74 -2.13
N VAL A 296 -34.42 -13.18 -2.25
CA VAL A 296 -33.40 -13.67 -3.18
C VAL A 296 -32.48 -14.65 -2.46
N ASP A 297 -32.38 -15.86 -2.99
CA ASP A 297 -31.41 -16.85 -2.50
C ASP A 297 -29.98 -16.40 -2.81
N VAL A 298 -29.11 -16.52 -1.82
CA VAL A 298 -27.69 -16.19 -1.97
C VAL A 298 -26.98 -17.37 -2.62
N VAL A 299 -26.30 -17.10 -3.74
CA VAL A 299 -25.47 -18.07 -4.48
C VAL A 299 -24.00 -17.65 -4.42
N PRO A 300 -23.04 -18.56 -4.64
CA PRO A 300 -21.63 -18.19 -4.67
C PRO A 300 -21.37 -17.13 -5.75
N PRO A 301 -20.65 -16.04 -5.43
CA PRO A 301 -20.31 -15.02 -6.42
C PRO A 301 -19.36 -15.56 -7.48
N ALA A 302 -19.30 -14.93 -8.65
CA ALA A 302 -18.41 -15.34 -9.74
C ALA A 302 -16.94 -15.40 -9.29
N SER A 303 -16.50 -14.43 -8.50
CA SER A 303 -15.16 -14.38 -7.91
C SER A 303 -14.82 -15.59 -7.03
N PHE A 304 -15.81 -16.21 -6.38
CA PHE A 304 -15.62 -17.44 -5.62
C PHE A 304 -15.23 -18.61 -6.55
N TYR A 305 -15.97 -18.81 -7.65
CA TYR A 305 -15.66 -19.86 -8.62
C TYR A 305 -14.35 -19.62 -9.38
N GLU A 306 -14.07 -18.37 -9.73
CA GLU A 306 -12.80 -17.97 -10.36
C GLU A 306 -11.62 -18.27 -9.43
N SER A 307 -11.78 -17.99 -8.13
CA SER A 307 -10.77 -18.28 -7.11
C SER A 307 -10.49 -19.77 -6.96
N LEU A 308 -11.52 -20.62 -6.96
CA LEU A 308 -11.35 -22.08 -6.93
C LEU A 308 -10.68 -22.65 -8.18
N SER A 309 -10.70 -21.91 -9.29
CA SER A 309 -10.06 -22.29 -10.56
C SER A 309 -8.66 -21.67 -10.75
N ASN A 310 -8.22 -20.83 -9.81
CA ASN A 310 -6.97 -20.08 -9.92
C ASN A 310 -5.78 -20.97 -9.52
N ALA A 311 -4.98 -21.38 -10.51
CA ALA A 311 -3.81 -22.23 -10.30
C ALA A 311 -2.76 -21.60 -9.35
N GLY A 312 -2.60 -20.28 -9.37
CA GLY A 312 -1.70 -19.56 -8.46
C GLY A 312 -2.16 -19.71 -7.01
N LEU A 313 -3.44 -19.50 -6.76
CA LEU A 313 -4.04 -19.69 -5.43
C LEU A 313 -3.93 -21.14 -4.96
N LEU A 314 -4.26 -22.11 -5.81
CA LEU A 314 -4.16 -23.54 -5.50
C LEU A 314 -2.72 -24.01 -5.25
N SER A 315 -1.72 -23.27 -5.71
CA SER A 315 -0.31 -23.54 -5.39
C SER A 315 0.12 -23.02 -4.02
N VAL A 316 -0.65 -22.10 -3.43
CA VAL A 316 -0.35 -21.46 -2.14
C VAL A 316 -1.20 -22.02 -1.00
N TYR A 317 -2.49 -22.27 -1.22
CA TYR A 317 -3.42 -22.70 -0.17
C TYR A 317 -3.95 -24.12 -0.42
N ASN A 318 -4.12 -24.87 0.67
CA ASN A 318 -4.66 -26.22 0.58
C ASN A 318 -6.13 -26.20 0.13
N ALA A 319 -6.54 -27.28 -0.53
CA ALA A 319 -7.94 -27.48 -0.91
C ALA A 319 -8.85 -27.41 0.34
N GLY A 320 -9.99 -26.75 0.20
CA GLY A 320 -10.95 -26.55 1.28
C GLY A 320 -10.67 -25.36 2.19
N VAL A 321 -9.68 -24.52 1.90
CA VAL A 321 -9.55 -23.20 2.56
C VAL A 321 -10.79 -22.34 2.29
N LEU A 322 -11.26 -22.28 1.05
CA LEU A 322 -12.54 -21.65 0.70
C LEU A 322 -13.61 -22.73 0.49
N GLN A 323 -14.77 -22.57 1.13
CA GLN A 323 -15.87 -23.52 0.99
C GLN A 323 -17.22 -22.82 0.86
N TRP A 324 -18.15 -23.54 0.23
CA TRP A 324 -19.56 -23.20 0.17
C TRP A 324 -20.40 -24.46 0.43
N GLU A 325 -21.15 -24.49 1.53
CA GLU A 325 -21.98 -25.63 1.90
C GLU A 325 -23.28 -25.69 1.07
N GLY A 326 -23.71 -26.89 0.67
CA GLY A 326 -24.93 -27.11 -0.12
C GLY A 326 -24.69 -27.20 -1.64
N SER A 327 -24.46 -28.43 -2.12
CA SER A 327 -24.49 -28.88 -3.52
C SER A 327 -23.89 -27.96 -4.60
N SER A 328 -22.60 -28.13 -4.83
CA SER A 328 -22.07 -28.18 -6.20
C SER A 328 -22.58 -29.44 -6.91
N SER A 329 -23.87 -29.47 -7.28
CA SER A 329 -24.26 -30.31 -8.41
C SER A 329 -23.96 -29.51 -9.67
N ALA A 330 -23.01 -30.00 -10.47
CA ALA A 330 -22.65 -29.47 -11.79
C ALA A 330 -23.79 -29.61 -12.83
N ALA A 331 -25.04 -29.72 -12.39
CA ALA A 331 -26.24 -29.90 -13.22
C ALA A 331 -27.09 -28.63 -13.36
N ASN A 332 -26.88 -27.59 -12.53
CA ASN A 332 -27.55 -26.29 -12.71
C ASN A 332 -26.71 -25.25 -13.49
N THR A 333 -25.51 -25.63 -13.94
CA THR A 333 -24.53 -24.76 -14.62
C THR A 333 -24.84 -24.48 -16.11
N ARG A 334 -26.11 -24.49 -16.51
CA ARG A 334 -26.53 -24.12 -17.90
C ARG A 334 -27.66 -23.10 -18.01
N SER A 335 -28.01 -22.35 -16.96
CA SER A 335 -28.96 -21.23 -17.12
C SER A 335 -28.55 -19.88 -16.53
N ALA A 336 -27.37 -19.73 -15.93
CA ALA A 336 -26.95 -18.47 -15.32
C ALA A 336 -25.87 -17.68 -16.08
N SER A 337 -25.44 -18.13 -17.26
CA SER A 337 -24.42 -17.43 -18.07
C SER A 337 -24.74 -17.42 -19.56
N ALA A 338 -25.78 -16.69 -19.94
CA ALA A 338 -25.95 -15.96 -21.20
C ALA A 338 -27.45 -15.62 -21.36
N GLY A 339 -27.85 -14.36 -21.11
CA GLY A 339 -29.19 -13.93 -21.51
C GLY A 339 -29.92 -12.87 -20.67
N ALA A 340 -29.34 -12.28 -19.62
CA ALA A 340 -30.00 -11.19 -18.87
C ALA A 340 -29.59 -9.78 -19.36
N ALA A 341 -29.28 -9.65 -20.64
CA ALA A 341 -29.07 -8.37 -21.32
C ALA A 341 -29.85 -8.34 -22.64
N ALA A 342 -31.11 -8.76 -22.59
CA ALA A 342 -32.12 -8.45 -23.59
C ALA A 342 -33.49 -8.65 -22.92
N ASP A 343 -34.34 -7.64 -23.03
CA ASP A 343 -35.74 -7.57 -22.61
C ASP A 343 -36.05 -7.20 -21.14
N GLY A 344 -36.41 -5.91 -20.96
CA GLY A 344 -37.50 -5.42 -20.12
C GLY A 344 -37.49 -5.71 -18.61
N PHE A 345 -37.14 -4.68 -17.82
CA PHE A 345 -37.27 -4.59 -16.35
C PHE A 345 -36.39 -5.55 -15.53
N ALA A 346 -35.12 -5.19 -15.33
CA ALA A 346 -34.38 -5.69 -14.17
C ALA A 346 -35.12 -5.23 -12.90
N ALA A 347 -35.78 -6.15 -12.21
CA ALA A 347 -36.47 -5.87 -10.96
C ALA A 347 -35.47 -5.24 -9.98
N ALA A 348 -35.80 -4.06 -9.45
CA ALA A 348 -34.92 -3.39 -8.49
C ALA A 348 -34.79 -4.26 -7.24
N LEU A 349 -33.56 -4.56 -6.81
CA LEU A 349 -33.30 -5.25 -5.56
C LEU A 349 -33.37 -4.26 -4.40
N LYS A 350 -34.11 -4.63 -3.36
CA LYS A 350 -34.24 -3.83 -2.13
C LYS A 350 -33.70 -4.60 -0.95
N ILE A 351 -32.89 -3.95 -0.12
CA ILE A 351 -32.47 -4.48 1.17
C ILE A 351 -33.65 -4.41 2.13
N SER A 352 -34.00 -5.56 2.73
CA SER A 352 -35.09 -5.68 3.71
C SER A 352 -34.61 -5.88 5.15
N GLY A 353 -33.32 -6.18 5.35
CA GLY A 353 -32.74 -6.31 6.69
C GLY A 353 -31.28 -6.80 6.68
N PRO A 354 -30.67 -6.96 7.87
CA PRO A 354 -29.41 -7.66 8.03
C PRO A 354 -29.50 -9.08 7.48
N GLY A 355 -28.40 -9.51 6.85
CA GLY A 355 -28.21 -10.81 6.24
C GLY A 355 -27.91 -11.94 7.23
N ALA A 356 -27.11 -12.91 6.79
CA ALA A 356 -26.60 -13.96 7.66
C ALA A 356 -25.51 -13.38 8.59
N PRO A 357 -25.40 -13.85 9.84
CA PRO A 357 -24.33 -13.41 10.72
C PRO A 357 -22.98 -13.94 10.23
N LEU A 358 -21.95 -13.09 10.33
CA LEU A 358 -20.56 -13.54 10.18
C LEU A 358 -20.07 -14.04 11.54
N ARG A 359 -19.46 -15.23 11.57
CA ARG A 359 -18.97 -15.89 12.78
C ARG A 359 -17.49 -16.20 12.64
N ILE A 360 -16.71 -15.83 13.64
CA ILE A 360 -15.32 -16.26 13.80
C ILE A 360 -15.32 -17.35 14.87
N ILE A 361 -14.91 -18.55 14.49
CA ILE A 361 -14.81 -19.71 15.38
C ILE A 361 -13.33 -19.88 15.74
N CYS A 362 -13.00 -19.77 17.02
CA CYS A 362 -11.65 -19.93 17.55
C CYS A 362 -11.32 -21.41 17.80
N HIS A 363 -10.03 -21.74 17.88
CA HIS A 363 -9.59 -23.12 18.14
C HIS A 363 -10.08 -23.70 19.48
N ASP A 364 -10.35 -22.84 20.47
CA ASP A 364 -10.92 -23.23 21.76
C ASP A 364 -12.45 -23.39 21.75
N GLY A 365 -13.10 -23.16 20.61
CA GLY A 365 -14.55 -23.20 20.44
C GLY A 365 -15.27 -21.88 20.74
N GLY A 366 -14.55 -20.82 21.13
CA GLY A 366 -15.11 -19.48 21.25
C GLY A 366 -15.67 -18.98 19.92
N VAL A 367 -16.82 -18.28 19.97
CA VAL A 367 -17.48 -17.76 18.77
C VAL A 367 -17.76 -16.27 18.93
N LEU A 368 -17.20 -15.46 18.03
CA LEU A 368 -17.49 -14.04 17.90
C LEU A 368 -18.41 -13.83 16.69
N SER A 369 -19.57 -13.21 16.91
CA SER A 369 -20.65 -13.08 15.91
C SER A 369 -20.96 -11.62 15.58
N PHE A 370 -21.02 -11.31 14.28
CA PHE A 370 -21.41 -10.04 13.70
C PHE A 370 -22.82 -10.19 13.10
N GLU A 371 -23.84 -9.69 13.80
CA GLU A 371 -25.25 -9.92 13.41
C GLU A 371 -25.90 -8.70 12.73
N GLY A 372 -25.22 -7.55 12.71
CA GLY A 372 -25.77 -6.26 12.24
C GLY A 372 -25.57 -5.96 10.76
N GLY A 373 -25.08 -6.92 9.97
CA GLY A 373 -24.50 -6.67 8.66
C GLY A 373 -23.07 -6.12 8.78
N LEU A 374 -22.37 -6.13 7.66
CA LEU A 374 -20.97 -5.69 7.51
C LEU A 374 -20.90 -4.49 6.56
N GLU A 375 -19.96 -3.59 6.83
CA GLU A 375 -19.53 -2.58 5.87
C GLU A 375 -18.91 -3.23 4.63
N ASP A 376 -19.00 -2.55 3.49
CA ASP A 376 -18.44 -3.05 2.23
C ASP A 376 -16.92 -3.28 2.40
N CYS A 377 -16.44 -4.46 2.01
CA CYS A 377 -15.04 -4.85 2.22
C CYS A 377 -14.06 -3.98 1.42
N LEU A 378 -12.95 -3.63 2.06
CA LEU A 378 -11.80 -2.98 1.44
C LEU A 378 -10.68 -4.01 1.25
N LEU A 379 -9.95 -3.91 0.12
CA LEU A 379 -8.87 -4.82 -0.22
C LEU A 379 -7.53 -4.10 -0.26
N ASN A 380 -6.54 -4.69 0.39
CA ASN A 380 -5.14 -4.32 0.24
C ASN A 380 -4.34 -5.53 -0.27
N THR A 381 -4.39 -5.78 -1.57
CA THR A 381 -3.87 -7.02 -2.21
C THR A 381 -2.61 -6.78 -3.04
N GLY A 382 -2.16 -5.53 -3.16
CA GLY A 382 -1.10 -5.14 -4.10
C GLY A 382 -1.55 -5.12 -5.57
N TYR A 383 -2.80 -5.50 -5.86
CA TYR A 383 -3.39 -5.40 -7.18
C TYR A 383 -3.97 -4.00 -7.37
N TYR A 384 -3.30 -3.17 -8.19
CA TYR A 384 -3.75 -1.81 -8.46
C TYR A 384 -4.37 -1.74 -9.86
N ALA A 385 -5.70 -1.60 -9.96
CA ALA A 385 -6.38 -1.50 -11.26
C ALA A 385 -5.78 -0.40 -12.16
N ALA A 386 -5.36 0.73 -11.57
CA ALA A 386 -4.67 1.80 -12.28
C ALA A 386 -3.35 1.37 -12.94
N ALA A 387 -2.65 0.37 -12.41
CA ALA A 387 -1.44 -0.20 -13.02
C ALA A 387 -1.74 -1.02 -14.29
N HIS A 388 -3.01 -1.35 -14.54
CA HIS A 388 -3.46 -2.09 -15.72
C HIS A 388 -3.99 -1.22 -16.86
N THR A 389 -4.21 0.08 -16.63
CA THR A 389 -4.77 0.95 -17.68
C THR A 389 -3.68 1.46 -18.63
N GLU A 390 -4.06 1.68 -19.88
CA GLU A 390 -3.14 2.20 -20.90
C GLU A 390 -2.70 3.63 -20.56
N GLU A 391 -3.57 4.47 -19.98
CA GLU A 391 -3.23 5.86 -19.64
C GLU A 391 -2.06 5.95 -18.63
N ARG A 392 -1.88 4.91 -17.82
CA ARG A 392 -0.81 4.85 -16.81
C ARG A 392 0.46 4.14 -17.30
N ASN A 393 0.39 3.48 -18.45
CA ASN A 393 1.45 2.67 -19.03
C ASN A 393 2.03 3.25 -20.32
N CYS A 394 1.53 4.37 -20.82
CA CYS A 394 2.08 5.10 -21.96
C CYS A 394 2.72 6.42 -21.50
N VAL A 395 3.99 6.67 -21.82
CA VAL A 395 4.70 7.90 -21.42
C VAL A 395 3.96 9.18 -21.81
N ARG A 396 3.39 9.23 -23.02
CA ARG A 396 2.66 10.40 -23.52
C ARG A 396 1.42 10.69 -22.67
N ARG A 397 0.59 9.67 -22.41
CA ARG A 397 -0.62 9.80 -21.57
C ARG A 397 -0.27 10.09 -20.12
N HIS A 398 0.81 9.48 -19.63
CA HIS A 398 1.32 9.69 -18.28
C HIS A 398 1.74 11.16 -18.08
N ARG A 399 2.56 11.72 -18.97
CA ARG A 399 3.00 13.12 -18.91
C ARG A 399 1.85 14.13 -19.09
N GLN A 400 0.85 13.78 -19.91
CA GLN A 400 -0.38 14.59 -20.04
C GLN A 400 -1.17 14.64 -18.73
N ARG A 401 -1.26 13.52 -18.01
CA ARG A 401 -1.95 13.45 -16.72
C ARG A 401 -1.17 14.11 -15.59
N PHE A 402 0.15 13.99 -15.60
CA PHE A 402 1.05 14.49 -14.57
C PHE A 402 2.08 15.46 -15.19
N PRO A 403 1.68 16.69 -15.54
CA PRO A 403 2.58 17.67 -16.15
C PRO A 403 3.73 18.03 -15.18
N GLY A 404 4.89 18.36 -15.73
CA GLY A 404 6.03 18.80 -14.91
C GLY A 404 5.75 20.17 -14.27
N CYS A 405 6.41 20.44 -13.14
CA CYS A 405 6.47 21.79 -12.55
C CYS A 405 7.09 22.75 -13.57
N GLY A 406 6.26 23.54 -14.24
CA GLY A 406 6.64 24.47 -15.31
C GLY A 406 5.47 24.90 -16.20
N ALA A 407 4.37 24.12 -16.24
CA ALA A 407 3.23 24.41 -17.12
C ALA A 407 2.14 25.33 -16.51
N GLY A 408 2.21 25.66 -15.21
CA GLY A 408 1.12 26.32 -14.49
C GLY A 408 1.23 27.84 -14.27
N GLU A 409 2.41 28.44 -14.45
CA GLU A 409 2.63 29.85 -14.11
C GLU A 409 2.56 30.81 -15.32
N ALA A 410 2.65 30.31 -16.55
CA ALA A 410 2.69 31.15 -17.75
C ALA A 410 1.32 31.63 -18.28
N ALA A 411 0.20 31.31 -17.60
CA ALA A 411 -1.16 31.60 -18.10
C ALA A 411 -1.91 32.69 -17.31
N LYS A 412 -1.25 33.44 -16.43
CA LYS A 412 -1.86 34.56 -15.69
C LYS A 412 -1.00 35.81 -15.67
N GLU A 413 -0.54 36.27 -16.83
CA GLU A 413 -0.11 37.66 -16.97
C GLU A 413 -0.81 38.27 -18.19
N GLY A 414 -1.79 39.12 -17.90
CA GLY A 414 -2.58 39.86 -18.88
C GLY A 414 -3.67 40.66 -18.18
N GLY A 415 -3.34 41.89 -17.77
CA GLY A 415 -4.30 42.89 -17.33
C GLY A 415 -3.76 43.90 -16.30
N GLU A 416 -3.22 45.02 -16.81
CA GLU A 416 -3.37 46.42 -16.33
C GLU A 416 -3.35 46.66 -14.80
N GLY A 417 -2.42 47.38 -14.17
CA GLY A 417 -1.80 48.67 -14.50
C GLY A 417 -2.29 49.71 -13.47
N GLU A 418 -1.49 50.07 -12.46
CA GLU A 418 -1.53 51.39 -11.81
C GLU A 418 -0.34 51.65 -10.84
N GLU A 419 -0.02 52.93 -10.73
CA GLU A 419 1.23 53.65 -10.44
C GLU A 419 1.91 53.56 -9.04
N HIS A 420 3.19 53.96 -9.07
CA HIS A 420 4.17 54.19 -8.00
C HIS A 420 3.78 55.22 -6.93
N MET A 421 4.21 55.01 -5.67
CA MET A 421 4.88 56.03 -4.85
C MET A 421 5.85 55.40 -3.83
N ALA A 422 6.93 56.11 -3.53
CA ALA A 422 8.16 55.59 -2.93
C ALA A 422 8.48 56.16 -1.51
N LEU A 423 9.03 55.28 -0.65
CA LEU A 423 10.02 55.47 0.45
C LEU A 423 9.59 56.14 1.80
N PRO A 424 10.31 55.96 2.95
CA PRO A 424 11.61 55.30 3.17
C PRO A 424 11.79 54.36 4.40
N SER A 425 12.86 53.54 4.34
CA SER A 425 13.79 53.06 5.41
C SER A 425 13.33 52.70 6.83
N GLY A 426 13.64 51.48 7.26
CA GLY A 426 13.79 51.08 8.68
C GLY A 426 14.04 49.58 8.83
N ASP A 427 15.12 49.22 9.53
CA ASP A 427 15.59 47.84 9.79
C ASP A 427 14.50 46.89 10.29
N GLY A 428 14.51 45.62 9.84
CA GLY A 428 13.61 44.58 10.32
C GLY A 428 13.97 43.18 9.84
N GLU A 429 14.10 42.26 10.80
CA GLU A 429 14.34 40.83 10.64
C GLU A 429 13.39 40.18 9.62
N ALA A 430 13.94 39.25 8.82
CA ALA A 430 13.18 38.45 7.87
C ALA A 430 12.24 37.47 8.59
N GLU A 431 11.01 37.89 8.86
CA GLU A 431 9.94 37.01 9.34
C GLU A 431 9.48 36.03 8.25
N LYS A 432 9.53 34.76 8.62
CA LYS A 432 9.00 33.60 7.90
C LYS A 432 7.49 33.77 7.66
N ARG A 433 7.10 33.97 6.40
CA ARG A 433 5.68 33.96 5.97
C ARG A 433 5.08 32.55 6.11
N GLY A 434 4.49 32.28 7.27
CA GLY A 434 3.60 31.15 7.50
C GLY A 434 2.16 31.46 7.07
N ARG A 435 1.46 30.43 6.59
CA ARG A 435 0.03 30.47 6.19
C ARG A 435 -0.85 30.82 7.40
N LEU A 436 -1.67 31.87 7.28
CA LEU A 436 -2.61 32.32 8.33
C LEU A 436 -3.59 31.21 8.73
N LYS A 437 -3.81 31.04 10.03
CA LYS A 437 -4.78 30.06 10.55
C LYS A 437 -6.20 30.54 10.23
N LYS A 438 -7.12 29.59 9.99
CA LYS A 438 -8.53 29.85 9.61
C LYS A 438 -9.24 30.89 10.51
N LYS A 439 -8.90 30.94 11.80
CA LYS A 439 -9.44 31.89 12.78
C LYS A 439 -9.00 33.34 12.50
N GLU A 440 -7.76 33.53 12.04
CA GLU A 440 -7.19 34.84 11.70
C GLU A 440 -7.73 35.35 10.36
N TYR A 441 -7.92 34.46 9.38
CA TYR A 441 -8.60 34.79 8.12
C TYR A 441 -10.04 35.28 8.32
N LEU A 442 -10.78 34.61 9.22
CA LEU A 442 -12.16 35.00 9.56
C LEU A 442 -12.23 36.30 10.37
N ALA A 443 -11.20 36.62 11.17
CA ALA A 443 -11.10 37.89 11.88
C ALA A 443 -10.79 39.06 10.92
N MET A 444 -9.93 38.82 9.92
CA MET A 444 -9.59 39.80 8.88
C MET A 444 -10.79 40.17 8.01
N LEU A 445 -11.65 39.20 7.67
CA LEU A 445 -12.90 39.44 6.92
C LEU A 445 -13.92 40.27 7.72
N LYS A 446 -13.93 40.15 9.06
CA LYS A 446 -14.77 41.00 9.93
C LYS A 446 -14.26 42.44 10.01
N LEU A 447 -12.94 42.64 9.98
CA LEU A 447 -12.31 43.97 10.03
C LEU A 447 -12.42 44.74 8.71
N THR A 448 -12.46 44.04 7.58
CA THR A 448 -12.51 44.65 6.24
C THR A 448 -13.93 44.92 5.72
N GLY A 449 -14.97 44.69 6.55
CA GLY A 449 -16.36 45.03 6.22
C GLY A 449 -17.00 44.20 5.11
N LYS A 450 -16.33 43.17 4.58
CA LYS A 450 -16.87 42.30 3.52
C LYS A 450 -17.69 41.15 4.14
N ARG A 451 -19.01 41.14 3.94
CA ARG A 451 -19.87 39.99 4.27
C ARG A 451 -19.68 38.86 3.25
N PRO A 452 -19.70 37.58 3.68
CA PRO A 452 -19.61 36.46 2.74
C PRO A 452 -20.94 36.32 1.98
N ALA A 453 -20.86 36.13 0.66
CA ALA A 453 -22.00 35.84 -0.18
C ALA A 453 -22.68 34.53 0.26
N ALA A 454 -24.02 34.56 0.36
CA ALA A 454 -24.82 33.40 0.70
C ALA A 454 -24.92 32.49 -0.54
N GLY A 455 -24.20 31.36 -0.50
CA GLY A 455 -24.18 30.34 -1.54
C GLY A 455 -22.86 29.58 -1.53
N HIS A 456 -22.91 28.29 -1.18
CA HIS A 456 -21.77 27.36 -1.06
C HIS A 456 -20.69 27.73 -0.03
N ALA A 457 -20.97 27.44 1.24
CA ALA A 457 -19.96 27.34 2.28
C ALA A 457 -19.17 26.03 2.14
N SER A 458 -18.15 26.01 1.28
CA SER A 458 -17.10 25.00 1.27
C SER A 458 -16.27 25.12 2.56
N SER A 459 -16.50 24.19 3.49
CA SER A 459 -15.60 23.96 4.63
C SER A 459 -14.31 23.26 4.15
N PRO A 460 -13.19 23.36 4.89
CA PRO A 460 -11.87 22.94 4.41
C PRO A 460 -11.85 21.42 4.26
N SER A 461 -11.66 20.97 3.03
CA SER A 461 -11.61 19.57 2.61
C SER A 461 -10.28 18.94 3.07
N ASP A 462 -10.35 18.09 4.09
CA ASP A 462 -9.37 17.06 4.37
C ASP A 462 -10.02 15.70 4.10
N GLY A 463 -9.59 15.07 3.00
CA GLY A 463 -9.95 13.71 2.59
C GLY A 463 -11.32 13.58 1.95
N ASN A 464 -11.36 13.71 0.61
CA ASN A 464 -12.47 13.19 -0.20
C ASN A 464 -11.98 11.95 -0.96
N ASP A 465 -12.59 10.81 -0.64
CA ASP A 465 -13.14 9.90 -1.64
C ASP A 465 -14.61 9.74 -1.24
N ASP A 466 -15.49 10.42 -1.96
CA ASP A 466 -16.94 10.23 -1.87
C ASP A 466 -17.31 9.11 -2.84
N GLY A 467 -18.19 8.22 -2.38
CA GLY A 467 -18.71 7.12 -3.17
C GLY A 467 -19.14 7.54 -4.57
N VAL A 468 -18.73 6.73 -5.54
CA VAL A 468 -19.06 6.73 -6.97
C VAL A 468 -20.38 7.46 -7.32
N ARG A 469 -20.28 8.63 -7.96
CA ARG A 469 -21.18 9.07 -9.05
C ARG A 469 -20.41 9.89 -10.10
N ARG A 470 -20.67 9.56 -11.38
CA ARG A 470 -20.03 10.04 -12.61
C ARG A 470 -20.06 11.58 -12.78
N GLY A 471 -18.97 12.13 -13.31
CA GLY A 471 -18.98 13.40 -14.06
C GLY A 471 -17.65 14.15 -14.09
N GLY A 472 -16.87 13.97 -15.17
CA GLY A 472 -15.99 14.97 -15.82
C GLY A 472 -15.01 15.83 -15.01
N HIS A 473 -13.71 15.64 -15.31
CA HIS A 473 -12.57 16.56 -15.06
C HIS A 473 -12.27 16.93 -13.61
N ASP A 474 -11.45 16.12 -12.93
CA ASP A 474 -10.79 16.52 -11.68
C ASP A 474 -9.36 15.98 -11.58
N CYS A 475 -8.41 16.89 -11.40
CA CYS A 475 -6.98 16.64 -11.22
C CYS A 475 -6.67 16.55 -9.72
N GLY A 476 -7.05 15.44 -9.07
CA GLY A 476 -6.70 15.11 -7.70
C GLY A 476 -6.48 13.60 -7.53
N ALA A 477 -5.50 13.18 -6.74
CA ALA A 477 -5.26 11.76 -6.48
C ALA A 477 -6.40 11.17 -5.61
N CYS A 478 -7.34 10.48 -6.25
CA CYS A 478 -8.24 9.54 -5.57
C CYS A 478 -7.45 8.26 -5.26
N VAL A 479 -7.69 7.62 -4.11
CA VAL A 479 -6.98 6.39 -3.69
C VAL A 479 -7.09 5.27 -4.73
N GLY A 480 -8.22 5.17 -5.43
CA GLY A 480 -8.40 4.24 -6.56
C GLY A 480 -7.57 4.56 -7.82
N SER A 481 -6.82 5.66 -7.82
CA SER A 481 -5.90 6.06 -8.88
C SER A 481 -4.42 5.94 -8.50
N SER A 482 -4.07 5.66 -7.25
CA SER A 482 -2.68 5.44 -6.86
C SER A 482 -2.18 4.08 -7.35
N ILE A 483 -0.87 3.96 -7.63
CA ILE A 483 -0.23 2.68 -7.97
C ILE A 483 0.83 2.42 -6.92
N GLY A 484 0.58 1.45 -6.04
CA GLY A 484 1.45 1.13 -4.93
C GLY A 484 0.91 1.59 -3.56
N GLY A 485 1.65 1.29 -2.50
CA GLY A 485 1.24 1.44 -1.12
C GLY A 485 2.30 0.94 -0.15
N THR A 486 1.87 0.59 1.07
CA THR A 486 2.73 0.00 2.10
C THR A 486 2.79 -1.51 1.90
N PHE A 487 3.98 -2.09 2.06
CA PHE A 487 4.23 -3.53 1.97
C PHE A 487 4.70 -4.09 3.33
N PRO A 488 4.28 -5.30 3.71
CA PRO A 488 3.56 -6.29 2.89
C PRO A 488 2.07 -5.98 2.65
N VAL A 489 1.52 -6.57 1.60
CA VAL A 489 0.10 -6.54 1.22
C VAL A 489 -0.52 -7.93 1.44
N GLY A 490 -1.84 -8.03 1.32
CA GLY A 490 -2.60 -9.27 1.46
C GLY A 490 -3.57 -9.21 2.63
N GLU A 491 -4.63 -8.41 2.49
CA GLU A 491 -5.66 -8.27 3.52
C GLU A 491 -7.03 -7.91 2.94
N VAL A 492 -8.08 -8.43 3.57
CA VAL A 492 -9.48 -7.98 3.44
C VAL A 492 -9.90 -7.31 4.75
N ILE A 493 -10.38 -6.08 4.67
CA ILE A 493 -10.82 -5.30 5.83
C ILE A 493 -12.33 -5.05 5.73
N SER A 494 -13.05 -5.20 6.84
CA SER A 494 -14.43 -4.78 7.00
C SER A 494 -14.67 -4.32 8.44
N GLU A 495 -15.92 -4.00 8.78
CA GLU A 495 -16.35 -3.57 10.10
C GLU A 495 -17.83 -3.93 10.28
N SER A 496 -18.25 -4.26 11.51
CA SER A 496 -19.68 -4.46 11.81
C SER A 496 -20.46 -3.20 11.50
N PHE A 497 -21.46 -3.23 10.64
CA PHE A 497 -22.25 -2.03 10.30
C PHE A 497 -22.90 -1.41 11.54
N ASP A 498 -23.54 -2.25 12.36
CA ASP A 498 -24.00 -1.90 13.72
C ASP A 498 -23.08 -2.53 14.77
N LEU A 499 -22.29 -1.72 15.47
CA LEU A 499 -21.36 -2.20 16.50
C LEU A 499 -22.08 -2.90 17.65
N SER A 500 -23.33 -2.52 17.97
CA SER A 500 -24.08 -3.14 19.07
C SER A 500 -24.52 -4.59 18.77
N LYS A 501 -24.34 -5.05 17.53
CA LYS A 501 -24.67 -6.40 17.07
C LYS A 501 -23.44 -7.31 16.97
N LEU A 502 -22.31 -6.91 17.58
CA LEU A 502 -21.12 -7.73 17.74
C LEU A 502 -21.08 -8.33 19.14
N ASN A 503 -21.16 -9.66 19.25
CA ASN A 503 -21.23 -10.37 20.53
C ASN A 503 -20.49 -11.71 20.50
N GLY A 504 -20.02 -12.14 21.66
CA GLY A 504 -19.48 -13.49 21.87
C GLY A 504 -18.10 -13.50 22.49
N THR A 505 -17.33 -14.54 22.18
CA THR A 505 -15.99 -14.75 22.73
C THR A 505 -14.98 -15.05 21.62
N CYS A 506 -13.76 -14.56 21.79
CA CYS A 506 -12.65 -14.91 20.92
C CYS A 506 -11.36 -15.12 21.73
N SER A 507 -10.43 -15.90 21.21
CA SER A 507 -9.12 -16.10 21.84
C SER A 507 -8.08 -15.23 21.13
N VAL A 508 -7.38 -14.39 21.88
CA VAL A 508 -6.28 -13.56 21.38
C VAL A 508 -4.96 -14.30 21.59
N PHE A 509 -4.20 -14.55 20.52
CA PHE A 509 -2.89 -15.18 20.61
C PHE A 509 -1.72 -14.19 20.51
N ALA A 510 -1.95 -13.01 19.94
CA ALA A 510 -0.97 -11.94 19.88
C ALA A 510 -1.63 -10.56 19.93
N TYR A 511 -0.89 -9.56 20.38
CA TYR A 511 -1.32 -8.17 20.51
C TYR A 511 -0.10 -7.24 20.43
N PRO A 512 -0.27 -5.95 20.09
CA PRO A 512 0.82 -4.98 20.12
C PRO A 512 1.20 -4.66 21.57
N SER A 513 2.48 -4.70 21.90
CA SER A 513 3.02 -4.15 23.14
C SER A 513 2.76 -2.65 23.28
N LEU A 514 3.08 -2.10 24.43
CA LEU A 514 3.11 -0.64 24.64
C LEU A 514 4.11 0.07 23.70
N PHE A 515 5.07 -0.67 23.13
CA PHE A 515 6.03 -0.19 22.13
C PHE A 515 5.58 -0.46 20.68
N LYS A 516 4.35 -0.95 20.48
CA LYS A 516 3.73 -1.28 19.18
C LYS A 516 4.45 -2.40 18.43
N GLU A 517 4.92 -3.39 19.18
CA GLU A 517 5.54 -4.59 18.61
C GLU A 517 4.66 -5.79 18.87
N VAL A 518 4.67 -6.76 17.97
CA VAL A 518 3.87 -7.97 18.15
C VAL A 518 4.38 -8.75 19.35
N THR A 519 3.51 -8.92 20.34
CA THR A 519 3.74 -9.72 21.55
C THR A 519 2.77 -10.90 21.59
N MET A 520 3.28 -12.07 21.94
CA MET A 520 2.46 -13.28 22.07
C MET A 520 1.73 -13.30 23.43
N SER A 521 0.49 -13.79 23.42
CA SER A 521 -0.24 -14.14 24.64
C SER A 521 0.28 -15.47 25.17
N GLU A 522 1.35 -15.41 25.97
CA GLU A 522 1.97 -16.59 26.57
C GLU A 522 1.39 -16.93 27.95
N PRO A 523 1.35 -18.23 28.35
CA PRO A 523 1.79 -19.41 27.58
C PRO A 523 0.76 -19.90 26.55
N GLN A 524 -0.46 -19.35 26.54
CA GLN A 524 -1.54 -19.74 25.66
C GLN A 524 -2.46 -18.55 25.34
N PRO A 525 -3.22 -18.60 24.22
CA PRO A 525 -4.17 -17.57 23.86
C PRO A 525 -5.15 -17.26 24.99
N VAL A 526 -5.54 -15.99 25.11
CA VAL A 526 -6.44 -15.52 26.16
C VAL A 526 -7.83 -15.25 25.62
N THR A 527 -8.85 -15.72 26.33
CA THR A 527 -10.25 -15.46 25.98
C THR A 527 -10.63 -14.01 26.26
N MET A 528 -11.26 -13.36 25.31
CA MET A 528 -11.83 -12.02 25.40
C MET A 528 -13.35 -12.11 25.21
N HIS A 529 -14.10 -11.43 26.08
CA HIS A 529 -15.55 -11.37 26.04
C HIS A 529 -16.01 -10.04 25.46
N ILE A 530 -16.88 -10.10 24.45
CA ILE A 530 -17.39 -8.93 23.75
C ILE A 530 -18.92 -8.94 23.82
N GLU A 531 -19.50 -7.85 24.31
CA GLU A 531 -20.94 -7.63 24.32
C GLU A 531 -21.26 -6.27 23.71
N LYS A 532 -22.18 -6.26 22.75
CA LYS A 532 -22.62 -5.05 22.04
C LYS A 532 -21.45 -4.23 21.46
N GLY A 533 -20.46 -4.94 20.94
CA GLY A 533 -19.24 -4.39 20.35
C GLY A 533 -18.27 -3.81 21.35
N ILE A 534 -18.42 -4.07 22.65
CA ILE A 534 -17.54 -3.59 23.72
C ILE A 534 -16.84 -4.79 24.36
N VAL A 535 -15.53 -4.69 24.55
CA VAL A 535 -14.78 -5.65 25.39
C VAL A 535 -15.25 -5.49 26.83
N THR A 536 -15.98 -6.47 27.35
CA THR A 536 -16.53 -6.46 28.71
C THR A 536 -15.57 -7.11 29.71
N ASP A 537 -14.97 -8.24 29.32
CA ASP A 537 -14.08 -9.02 30.18
C ASP A 537 -12.92 -9.64 29.39
N ILE A 538 -11.84 -9.97 30.10
CA ILE A 538 -10.71 -10.73 29.56
C ILE A 538 -10.31 -11.80 30.58
N GLY A 539 -9.96 -12.98 30.09
CA GLY A 539 -9.69 -14.15 30.92
C GLY A 539 -8.66 -13.87 32.03
N PRO A 540 -8.76 -14.56 33.18
CA PRO A 540 -7.90 -14.30 34.34
C PRO A 540 -6.42 -14.60 34.11
N ASN A 541 -6.11 -15.35 33.04
CA ASN A 541 -4.75 -15.65 32.59
C ASN A 541 -4.21 -14.62 31.57
N ALA A 542 -4.88 -13.48 31.37
CA ALA A 542 -4.42 -12.43 30.48
C ALA A 542 -3.04 -11.89 30.89
N PRO A 543 -2.12 -11.67 29.92
CA PRO A 543 -0.90 -10.92 30.17
C PRO A 543 -1.22 -9.54 30.74
N ALA A 544 -0.46 -9.12 31.77
CA ALA A 544 -0.70 -7.86 32.47
C ALA A 544 -0.68 -6.65 31.51
N GLU A 545 0.20 -6.67 30.51
CA GLU A 545 0.31 -5.61 29.50
C GLU A 545 -0.97 -5.50 28.63
N LEU A 546 -1.59 -6.62 28.26
CA LEU A 546 -2.84 -6.60 27.50
C LEU A 546 -4.00 -6.03 28.34
N VAL A 547 -4.05 -6.37 29.63
CA VAL A 547 -5.02 -5.78 30.57
C VAL A 547 -4.80 -4.27 30.70
N GLU A 548 -3.54 -3.84 30.79
CA GLU A 548 -3.16 -2.42 30.83
C GLU A 548 -3.59 -1.68 29.56
N LEU A 549 -3.34 -2.24 28.37
CA LEU A 549 -3.75 -1.66 27.08
C LEU A 549 -5.27 -1.43 27.03
N ILE A 550 -6.08 -2.43 27.38
CA ILE A 550 -7.54 -2.30 27.43
C ILE A 550 -7.95 -1.26 28.48
N GLY A 551 -7.25 -1.22 29.62
CA GLY A 551 -7.43 -0.21 30.66
C GLY A 551 -7.20 1.21 30.15
N LEU A 552 -6.13 1.44 29.38
CA LEU A 552 -5.81 2.74 28.76
C LEU A 552 -6.88 3.18 27.77
N VAL A 553 -7.40 2.26 26.95
CA VAL A 553 -8.51 2.57 26.03
C VAL A 553 -9.75 2.98 26.81
N ARG A 554 -10.16 2.19 27.82
CA ARG A 554 -11.31 2.50 28.68
C ARG A 554 -11.14 3.84 29.40
N GLN A 555 -9.96 4.15 29.90
CA GLN A 555 -9.68 5.41 30.58
C GLN A 555 -9.81 6.62 29.64
N ALA A 556 -9.37 6.50 28.38
CA ALA A 556 -9.40 7.61 27.44
C ALA A 556 -10.72 7.76 26.67
N GLU A 557 -11.44 6.67 26.43
CA GLU A 557 -12.58 6.60 25.51
C GLU A 557 -13.88 6.15 26.18
N GLY A 558 -13.84 5.79 27.47
CA GLY A 558 -14.95 5.29 28.26
C GLY A 558 -15.24 3.80 28.06
N ALA A 559 -15.31 3.36 26.80
CA ALA A 559 -15.51 1.96 26.43
C ALA A 559 -14.49 1.53 25.38
N CYS A 560 -13.99 0.30 25.53
CA CYS A 560 -13.12 -0.35 24.56
C CYS A 560 -13.98 -1.03 23.50
N TYR A 561 -14.28 -0.30 22.42
CA TYR A 561 -15.04 -0.84 21.29
C TYR A 561 -14.18 -1.74 20.43
N VAL A 562 -14.82 -2.69 19.75
CA VAL A 562 -14.24 -3.44 18.63
C VAL A 562 -14.78 -2.83 17.35
N ARG A 563 -13.90 -2.41 16.45
CA ARG A 563 -14.26 -1.69 15.22
C ARG A 563 -14.02 -2.53 13.98
N GLU A 564 -12.76 -2.84 13.70
CA GLU A 564 -12.36 -3.48 12.44
C GLU A 564 -12.38 -5.01 12.55
N LEU A 565 -12.66 -5.65 11.42
CA LEU A 565 -12.38 -7.04 11.13
C LEU A 565 -11.34 -7.07 10.00
N GLY A 566 -10.16 -7.59 10.28
CA GLY A 566 -9.13 -7.84 9.28
C GLY A 566 -8.94 -9.33 9.04
N ILE A 567 -8.84 -9.72 7.77
CA ILE A 567 -8.54 -11.07 7.31
C ILE A 567 -7.25 -11.00 6.51
N GLY A 568 -6.14 -11.40 7.13
CA GLY A 568 -4.86 -11.44 6.46
C GLY A 568 -4.74 -12.65 5.53
N LEU A 569 -3.98 -12.49 4.45
CA LEU A 569 -3.87 -13.47 3.37
C LEU A 569 -2.46 -14.07 3.26
N SER A 570 -1.43 -13.46 3.85
CA SER A 570 -0.05 -13.90 3.68
C SER A 570 0.20 -15.28 4.28
N PRO A 571 0.62 -16.26 3.45
CA PRO A 571 0.96 -17.60 3.93
C PRO A 571 2.31 -17.64 4.66
N HIS A 572 3.04 -16.53 4.69
CA HIS A 572 4.42 -16.43 5.17
C HIS A 572 4.55 -15.86 6.58
N VAL A 573 3.46 -15.35 7.14
CA VAL A 573 3.42 -14.73 8.46
C VAL A 573 2.27 -15.36 9.26
N GLY A 574 2.47 -15.56 10.55
CA GLY A 574 1.47 -16.08 11.47
C GLY A 574 2.09 -16.56 12.77
N ARG A 575 1.33 -17.33 13.55
CA ARG A 575 1.71 -17.75 14.91
C ARG A 575 3.10 -18.42 15.01
N ASN A 576 3.51 -19.17 14.00
CA ASN A 576 4.82 -19.85 13.97
C ASN A 576 5.87 -19.12 13.11
N ARG A 577 5.51 -17.97 12.53
CA ARG A 577 6.32 -17.15 11.61
C ARG A 577 6.05 -15.69 11.93
N VAL A 578 6.54 -15.27 13.08
CA VAL A 578 6.23 -13.96 13.67
C VAL A 578 7.14 -12.91 13.06
N VAL A 579 6.57 -11.74 12.79
CA VAL A 579 7.32 -10.51 12.55
C VAL A 579 6.92 -9.48 13.60
N SER A 580 7.87 -8.70 14.08
CA SER A 580 7.70 -7.78 15.21
C SER A 580 6.89 -6.54 14.83
N ASP A 581 6.86 -6.16 13.56
CA ASP A 581 6.03 -5.04 13.10
C ASP A 581 4.55 -5.45 13.00
N VAL A 582 3.69 -4.71 13.69
CA VAL A 582 2.25 -4.98 13.76
C VAL A 582 1.60 -4.84 12.38
N THR A 583 1.96 -3.82 11.60
CA THR A 583 1.37 -3.57 10.27
C THR A 583 1.69 -4.72 9.31
N ALA A 584 2.92 -5.24 9.36
CA ALA A 584 3.33 -6.40 8.59
C ALA A 584 2.63 -7.69 9.08
N PHE A 585 2.42 -7.81 10.40
CA PHE A 585 1.77 -8.99 11.01
C PHE A 585 0.27 -9.04 10.77
N GLU A 586 -0.43 -7.92 10.56
CA GLU A 586 -1.83 -7.86 10.07
C GLU A 586 -2.03 -8.65 8.76
N ARG A 587 -0.97 -8.86 7.97
CA ARG A 587 -1.07 -9.65 6.74
C ARG A 587 -1.10 -11.15 6.99
N GLN A 588 -0.87 -11.63 8.22
CA GLN A 588 -0.84 -13.07 8.55
C GLN A 588 -2.11 -13.81 8.10
N PHE A 589 -1.97 -15.02 7.57
CA PHE A 589 -3.12 -15.83 7.17
C PHE A 589 -3.97 -16.23 8.39
N GLY A 590 -5.00 -15.44 8.66
CA GLY A 590 -5.81 -15.52 9.88
C GLY A 590 -6.66 -14.26 10.07
N VAL A 591 -7.10 -14.02 11.31
CA VAL A 591 -8.00 -12.91 11.66
C VAL A 591 -7.39 -12.00 12.72
N HIS A 592 -7.55 -10.69 12.56
CA HIS A 592 -7.38 -9.69 13.62
C HIS A 592 -8.62 -8.81 13.74
N ILE A 593 -8.73 -8.15 14.89
CA ILE A 593 -9.75 -7.15 15.17
C ILE A 593 -9.10 -5.91 15.81
N SER A 594 -9.63 -4.72 15.52
CA SER A 594 -9.10 -3.49 16.14
C SER A 594 -9.92 -3.05 17.35
N LEU A 595 -9.22 -2.75 18.44
CA LEU A 595 -9.77 -2.20 19.67
C LEU A 595 -9.63 -0.67 19.72
N GLY A 596 -10.63 -0.02 20.32
CA GLY A 596 -10.74 1.44 20.43
C GLY A 596 -11.78 2.03 19.48
N GLN A 597 -12.04 3.33 19.62
CA GLN A 597 -13.07 4.03 18.83
C GLN A 597 -12.54 4.62 17.52
N ARG A 598 -11.22 4.77 17.37
CA ARG A 598 -10.61 5.37 16.18
C ARG A 598 -10.63 4.38 15.03
N HIS A 599 -11.09 4.85 13.88
CA HIS A 599 -11.02 4.08 12.64
C HIS A 599 -10.72 5.01 11.47
N PRO A 600 -9.66 4.75 10.69
CA PRO A 600 -9.25 5.63 9.60
C PRO A 600 -10.12 5.49 8.34
N LEU A 601 -10.65 4.30 8.08
CA LEU A 601 -11.37 3.98 6.82
C LEU A 601 -12.89 4.14 6.92
N PHE A 602 -13.55 3.45 7.85
CA PHE A 602 -15.01 3.47 7.98
C PHE A 602 -15.53 4.59 8.88
N VAL A 603 -16.52 5.32 8.37
CA VAL A 603 -17.29 6.33 9.10
C VAL A 603 -18.69 5.81 9.37
N LYS A 604 -19.06 5.70 10.65
CA LYS A 604 -20.35 5.14 11.05
C LYS A 604 -21.51 5.94 10.53
N GLN A 605 -22.41 5.22 9.86
CA GLN A 605 -23.67 5.74 9.37
C GLN A 605 -24.80 5.44 10.36
N PRO A 606 -25.85 6.27 10.44
CA PRO A 606 -27.01 6.01 11.30
C PRO A 606 -27.94 4.91 10.77
N GLY A 607 -27.72 4.41 9.55
CA GLY A 607 -28.52 3.36 8.93
C GLY A 607 -28.11 3.08 7.49
N LYS A 608 -28.34 1.85 7.01
CA LYS A 608 -28.14 1.43 5.62
C LYS A 608 -29.37 1.85 4.83
N ARG A 609 -29.16 2.45 3.65
CA ARG A 609 -30.23 2.92 2.78
C ARG A 609 -30.22 2.16 1.47
N ASN A 610 -31.41 2.02 0.90
CA ASN A 610 -31.60 1.52 -0.46
C ASN A 610 -31.23 2.59 -1.50
N ALA A 611 -31.14 2.19 -2.77
CA ALA A 611 -30.82 3.10 -3.88
C ALA A 611 -31.85 4.24 -4.04
N ASP A 612 -33.10 4.01 -3.62
CA ASP A 612 -34.18 5.01 -3.60
C ASP A 612 -34.12 5.97 -2.40
N GLY A 613 -33.13 5.82 -1.51
CA GLY A 613 -32.96 6.62 -0.29
C GLY A 613 -33.77 6.15 0.91
N SER A 614 -34.66 5.16 0.76
CA SER A 614 -35.42 4.58 1.87
C SER A 614 -34.48 3.90 2.88
N MET A 615 -34.84 3.98 4.16
CA MET A 615 -34.06 3.32 5.23
C MET A 615 -34.31 1.81 5.15
N ALA A 616 -33.24 1.04 4.96
CA ALA A 616 -33.29 -0.42 4.93
C ALA A 616 -33.03 -1.01 6.32
N VAL A 617 -31.99 -0.51 6.99
CA VAL A 617 -31.59 -0.96 8.33
C VAL A 617 -31.24 0.27 9.15
N ARG A 618 -31.73 0.36 10.39
CA ARG A 618 -31.38 1.42 11.33
C ARG A 618 -30.33 0.88 12.31
N VAL A 619 -29.28 1.65 12.56
CA VAL A 619 -28.27 1.31 13.56
C VAL A 619 -28.84 1.60 14.95
N GLU A 620 -28.78 0.59 15.83
CA GLU A 620 -29.13 0.70 17.25
C GLU A 620 -27.93 1.15 18.09
N GLY A 621 -26.72 0.74 17.68
CA GLY A 621 -25.47 1.02 18.37
C GLY A 621 -24.94 2.46 18.19
N PRO A 622 -23.72 2.72 18.68
CA PRO A 622 -23.13 4.04 18.63
C PRO A 622 -22.77 4.46 17.20
N VAL A 623 -23.13 5.70 16.84
CA VAL A 623 -22.70 6.35 15.60
C VAL A 623 -21.47 7.19 15.90
N LEU A 624 -20.29 6.60 15.67
CA LEU A 624 -18.99 7.22 15.93
C LEU A 624 -18.57 8.16 14.78
N LYS A 625 -18.14 9.38 15.11
CA LYS A 625 -17.62 10.35 14.13
C LYS A 625 -16.23 9.92 13.62
N ARG A 626 -15.81 10.42 12.45
CA ARG A 626 -14.47 10.14 11.86
C ARG A 626 -13.29 10.41 12.81
N LYS A 627 -13.41 11.39 13.71
CA LYS A 627 -12.38 11.73 14.72
C LYS A 627 -12.73 11.23 16.13
N ALA A 628 -13.68 10.30 16.26
CA ALA A 628 -13.94 9.64 17.52
C ALA A 628 -12.77 8.71 17.86
N GLY A 629 -12.45 8.62 19.14
CA GLY A 629 -11.33 7.81 19.63
C GLY A 629 -9.94 8.39 19.40
N LYS A 630 -9.00 7.84 20.16
CA LYS A 630 -7.55 8.03 20.08
C LYS A 630 -6.86 6.74 19.68
N TYR A 631 -7.40 5.60 20.10
CA TYR A 631 -6.81 4.28 19.97
C TYR A 631 -7.43 3.47 18.83
N HIS A 632 -6.55 2.75 18.14
CA HIS A 632 -6.81 1.72 17.15
C HIS A 632 -5.70 0.69 17.39
N ILE A 633 -6.06 -0.45 17.98
CA ILE A 633 -5.12 -1.45 18.49
C ILE A 633 -5.52 -2.81 17.94
N ASP A 634 -4.73 -3.32 17.01
CA ASP A 634 -5.01 -4.58 16.32
C ASP A 634 -4.59 -5.78 17.15
N VAL A 635 -5.55 -6.63 17.56
CA VAL A 635 -5.28 -7.87 18.28
C VAL A 635 -5.58 -9.07 17.39
N PHE A 636 -4.75 -10.12 17.49
CA PHE A 636 -4.74 -11.25 16.58
C PHE A 636 -5.43 -12.46 17.21
N LEU A 637 -6.43 -13.00 16.50
CA LEU A 637 -7.30 -14.05 17.00
C LEU A 637 -6.79 -15.44 16.62
N ASP A 638 -6.91 -16.40 17.53
CA ASP A 638 -6.60 -17.82 17.28
C ASP A 638 -7.76 -18.49 16.52
N ALA A 639 -8.14 -17.89 15.39
CA ALA A 639 -9.27 -18.29 14.58
C ALA A 639 -8.99 -19.61 13.86
N ALA A 640 -9.89 -20.57 14.02
CA ALA A 640 -9.91 -21.80 13.24
C ALA A 640 -10.67 -21.59 11.92
N ARG A 641 -11.76 -20.82 11.97
CA ARG A 641 -12.65 -20.62 10.82
C ARG A 641 -13.39 -19.30 10.87
N LEU A 642 -13.70 -18.76 9.69
CA LEU A 642 -14.71 -17.72 9.49
C LEU A 642 -15.87 -18.31 8.68
N GLU A 643 -17.11 -18.09 9.12
CA GLU A 643 -18.33 -18.60 8.48
C GLU A 643 -19.36 -17.48 8.29
N MET A 644 -20.08 -17.50 7.18
CA MET A 644 -21.20 -16.59 6.94
C MET A 644 -22.22 -17.24 5.99
N GLY A 645 -23.38 -17.63 6.52
CA GLY A 645 -24.35 -18.43 5.75
C GLY A 645 -23.73 -19.76 5.33
N ALA A 646 -23.72 -20.04 4.03
CA ALA A 646 -23.08 -21.23 3.46
C ALA A 646 -21.58 -21.04 3.16
N PHE A 647 -21.06 -19.81 3.19
CA PHE A 647 -19.67 -19.50 2.88
C PHE A 647 -18.76 -19.71 4.10
N SER A 648 -17.56 -20.25 3.90
CA SER A 648 -16.53 -20.29 4.94
C SER A 648 -15.09 -20.18 4.44
N VAL A 649 -14.24 -19.66 5.33
CA VAL A 649 -12.77 -19.67 5.23
C VAL A 649 -12.22 -20.51 6.37
N ASP A 650 -11.55 -21.63 6.06
CA ASP A 650 -11.00 -22.57 7.05
C ASP A 650 -9.48 -22.36 7.19
N PHE A 651 -9.07 -21.65 8.25
CA PHE A 651 -7.66 -21.34 8.52
C PHE A 651 -6.86 -22.58 8.96
N THR A 652 -7.53 -23.64 9.44
CA THR A 652 -6.87 -24.89 9.86
C THR A 652 -6.35 -25.71 8.68
N LYS A 653 -6.91 -25.50 7.48
CA LYS A 653 -6.40 -26.13 6.26
C LYS A 653 -5.02 -25.58 5.87
N GLY A 654 -4.72 -24.35 6.25
CA GLY A 654 -3.41 -23.74 6.07
C GLY A 654 -2.96 -23.65 4.60
N VAL A 655 -1.65 -23.70 4.42
CA VAL A 655 -0.96 -23.43 3.15
C VAL A 655 -0.38 -24.72 2.58
N CYS A 656 -0.23 -24.78 1.26
CA CYS A 656 0.45 -25.88 0.59
C CYS A 656 1.88 -26.00 1.12
N ALA A 657 2.33 -27.23 1.37
CA ALA A 657 3.73 -27.46 1.70
C ALA A 657 4.60 -26.98 0.51
N PRO A 658 5.71 -26.28 0.75
CA PRO A 658 6.60 -25.89 -0.34
C PRO A 658 7.06 -27.16 -1.07
N PRO A 659 7.12 -27.15 -2.42
CA PRO A 659 7.65 -28.27 -3.17
C PRO A 659 9.07 -28.57 -2.66
N SER A 660 9.36 -29.85 -2.38
CA SER A 660 10.71 -30.27 -1.96
C SER A 660 11.76 -29.71 -2.94
N PRO A 661 12.93 -29.26 -2.45
CA PRO A 661 13.92 -28.50 -3.24
C PRO A 661 14.47 -29.24 -4.47
N SER A 662 14.18 -30.53 -4.64
CA SER A 662 14.49 -31.30 -5.84
C SER A 662 13.58 -31.03 -7.04
N SER A 663 12.47 -30.30 -6.87
CA SER A 663 11.46 -30.07 -7.91
C SER A 663 11.39 -28.64 -8.45
N SER A 664 11.97 -27.65 -7.75
CA SER A 664 11.97 -26.24 -8.15
C SER A 664 12.94 -25.91 -9.30
N LEU A 665 13.95 -26.76 -9.53
CA LEU A 665 14.86 -26.59 -10.68
C LEU A 665 14.18 -26.87 -12.03
N ALA A 666 13.11 -27.67 -12.06
CA ALA A 666 12.43 -28.05 -13.30
C ALA A 666 11.42 -27.00 -13.79
N VAL A 667 10.81 -26.23 -12.88
CA VAL A 667 9.78 -25.24 -13.23
C VAL A 667 10.40 -23.92 -13.70
N ALA A 668 11.56 -23.53 -13.16
CA ALA A 668 12.25 -22.29 -13.55
C ALA A 668 12.76 -22.31 -15.02
N VAL A 669 12.96 -23.48 -15.61
CA VAL A 669 13.40 -23.62 -17.01
C VAL A 669 12.23 -23.54 -18.00
N ALA A 670 11.00 -23.86 -17.59
CA ALA A 670 9.83 -23.88 -18.48
C ALA A 670 9.22 -22.48 -18.72
N ALA A 671 9.38 -21.53 -17.79
CA ALA A 671 8.86 -20.16 -17.93
C ALA A 671 9.75 -19.23 -18.80
N ALA A 672 10.89 -19.73 -19.29
CA ALA A 672 11.87 -18.98 -20.08
C ALA A 672 11.87 -19.36 -21.58
N ALA A 673 10.77 -19.92 -22.10
CA ALA A 673 10.63 -20.12 -23.54
C ALA A 673 10.10 -18.83 -24.22
N PRO A 674 10.80 -18.28 -25.23
CA PRO A 674 10.32 -17.11 -25.96
C PRO A 674 9.10 -17.48 -26.81
N MET A 675 8.02 -16.69 -26.71
CA MET A 675 6.97 -16.68 -27.72
C MET A 675 7.58 -16.22 -29.05
N THR A 676 7.89 -17.18 -29.91
CA THR A 676 8.17 -16.93 -31.33
C THR A 676 6.88 -16.54 -32.02
N CYS A 677 6.86 -15.36 -32.63
CA CYS A 677 5.81 -14.94 -33.56
C CYS A 677 5.80 -15.87 -34.78
N VAL A 678 4.62 -16.40 -35.11
CA VAL A 678 4.14 -16.61 -36.48
C VAL A 678 2.73 -16.07 -36.56
#